data_AF-A0A0F3GTL0-F1
#
_entry.id   AF-A0A0F3GTL0-F1
#
_cell.length_a   1.000
_cell.length_b   1.000
_cell.length_c   1.000
_cell.angle_alpha   90.00
_cell.angle_beta   90.00
_cell.angle_gamma   90.00
#
_symmetry.space_group_name_H-M   'P 1'
#
loop_
_entity.id
_entity.type
_entity.pdbx_description
1 polymer ?
#
loop_
_entity_poly.entity_id
_entity_poly.type
_entity_poly.pdbx_seq_one_letter_code
_entity_poly.pdbx_strand_id
1 'polypeptide(L)'
;MQRPLVSVVMPAYNHELFIEEAVESVLRQTYTELELIIINDGSSDNTQWRVLQYDDPRIRYEYQQNTGSHSAINRGIGIAGGQYISIINSDDVYLCDRLRSLVEASTQDNLDFIITDIGLIDKDSEPITDPNHWWNQWYGALKSHYRAAASPLMALLAGNYTISTSNFFFRRSLVDDIGLFRARKYTLDYDFAYRAIRHNEQGFAYFIDSQLMLYRLHGDNAILKDPLVANLETFHFLTNAIKEQFGDDIHVPIEHVNKIRRYITRMARCDLQRQVATLQTESRWWEAEANKWHAENVKSLTEAHKWQHEAHNWQVETQKWQAGAMQWQTHSQICQQEAERRQVEFHVKAAEFFEKLHEAKIAYEELRIWSYDMMRYATDLFNERFIYQGSLSYRLGRTLTLPLRTIKGRYRSVRITVNDVGKLRLHIQNLMDRVDIVSFDIFDTLLERIVEPPDKVKEIVARFACQDTKKLRDMELSPVDFLALRSKVETQLRHGSLSEGKDYECSYSNIVRGMVQELTGRYDEELFDAIIHTELEVEKKVLYVKDGIRDILKMLKGAGKRLIAISDMYLDRLYLEAIFEDKAILEFFDSIYVSSESRVGKHSGRLFKQVLFAQKTLPERVLHVGDNPHSDFKVPANLGINAIRLFDLDYHKRKYALLTYHRFAVETPYWRGRHLLQMIRPATGAKEDFFYQYGFSFLGPVYATFIYGVVSAIKQAKIKKVFFLAREGELFHELFKMAAPGFLTAQETPPLEYVYLTRKSTALASVYRGLTFEKAVLPFFNPKQEGLYSLFNVYGLPVQECFEIARRHGFTELRQPIDAWQDKRFMQLLQDERFQLSVIKHARPNRRLLRKYLRQIGFFNGESVAFVDIGWNATIQKFIQDAFSKSADYPHVYGIYLGFCDGIRHAFDYEKNTILGILYDQRNNNPVEHIFSRFEELFEEGARALHPTTVGYIQDPVSKVVNPVFKEDASTDRIEEITFNEKIRSIKTGAIAFTGQFIEAARLSGYTFDDIKPFILTMAERAVAFPTREELSHLMNLKHSEDFGYENVMSLQADEIESKRILFNPSELKKKIRWSNWRYGTVKSLGLPGGNFIFRIFDALRRF
;
A
#
# COMPACT_ATOMS: atom_id res chain seq x y z
N MET A 1 34.15 2.17 -60.64
CA MET A 1 33.33 0.95 -60.60
C MET A 1 32.06 1.22 -61.38
N GLN A 2 31.53 0.25 -62.13
CA GLN A 2 30.13 0.31 -62.59
C GLN A 2 29.22 0.31 -61.34
N ARG A 3 28.00 0.85 -61.44
CA ARG A 3 27.04 0.73 -60.33
C ARG A 3 26.69 -0.75 -60.18
N PRO A 4 26.78 -1.36 -58.98
CA PRO A 4 26.32 -2.71 -58.78
C PRO A 4 24.83 -2.78 -59.12
N LEU A 5 24.38 -3.87 -59.75
CA LEU A 5 22.94 -4.05 -60.02
C LEU A 5 22.23 -4.63 -58.79
N VAL A 6 22.94 -5.46 -58.01
CA VAL A 6 22.43 -6.09 -56.79
C VAL A 6 23.23 -5.63 -55.58
N SER A 7 22.56 -5.16 -54.53
CA SER A 7 23.16 -4.99 -53.20
C SER A 7 22.73 -6.16 -52.32
N VAL A 8 23.68 -6.95 -51.86
CA VAL A 8 23.44 -8.01 -50.89
C VAL A 8 23.64 -7.43 -49.50
N VAL A 9 22.58 -7.36 -48.70
CA VAL A 9 22.60 -6.84 -47.33
C VAL A 9 22.71 -8.00 -46.35
N MET A 10 23.77 -7.99 -45.54
CA MET A 10 24.06 -9.02 -44.55
C MET A 10 24.07 -8.44 -43.13
N PRO A 11 23.01 -8.60 -42.33
CA PRO A 11 23.07 -8.35 -40.89
C PRO A 11 23.97 -9.39 -40.22
N ALA A 12 24.93 -8.93 -39.41
CA ALA A 12 25.88 -9.77 -38.69
C ALA A 12 25.83 -9.50 -37.18
N TYR A 13 25.55 -10.54 -36.39
CA TYR A 13 25.61 -10.48 -34.93
C TYR A 13 25.96 -11.85 -34.33
N ASN A 14 27.17 -11.96 -33.78
CA ASN A 14 27.66 -13.16 -33.08
C ASN A 14 27.57 -14.48 -33.88
N HIS A 15 28.08 -14.46 -35.13
CA HIS A 15 28.09 -15.60 -36.06
C HIS A 15 29.52 -15.95 -36.53
N GLU A 16 30.53 -15.89 -35.66
CA GLU A 16 31.94 -16.16 -36.02
C GLU A 16 32.21 -17.54 -36.66
N LEU A 17 31.30 -18.50 -36.45
CA LEU A 17 31.35 -19.86 -36.99
C LEU A 17 30.79 -19.99 -38.42
N PHE A 18 29.94 -19.05 -38.86
CA PHE A 18 29.16 -19.17 -40.10
C PHE A 18 29.42 -18.03 -41.10
N ILE A 19 29.86 -16.87 -40.58
CA ILE A 19 30.02 -15.63 -41.35
C ILE A 19 30.96 -15.78 -42.56
N GLU A 20 32.04 -16.56 -42.44
CA GLU A 20 32.98 -16.79 -43.53
C GLU A 20 32.32 -17.52 -44.71
N GLU A 21 31.52 -18.55 -44.43
CA GLU A 21 30.79 -19.30 -45.47
C GLU A 21 29.67 -18.45 -46.09
N ALA A 22 28.94 -17.68 -45.27
CA ALA A 22 27.92 -16.76 -45.76
C ALA A 22 28.52 -15.72 -46.73
N VAL A 23 29.66 -15.11 -46.37
CA VAL A 23 30.40 -14.15 -47.21
C VAL A 23 30.89 -14.82 -48.49
N GLU A 24 31.58 -15.96 -48.39
CA GLU A 24 32.07 -16.74 -49.54
C GLU A 24 30.94 -17.11 -50.51
N SER A 25 29.76 -17.49 -50.00
CA SER A 25 28.60 -17.85 -50.82
C SER A 25 28.08 -16.71 -51.70
N VAL A 26 28.27 -15.46 -51.24
CA VAL A 26 27.94 -14.25 -52.00
C VAL A 26 29.08 -13.88 -52.96
N LEU A 27 30.33 -13.96 -52.53
CA LEU A 27 31.49 -13.62 -53.38
C LEU A 27 31.64 -14.58 -54.57
N ARG A 28 31.22 -15.84 -54.41
CA ARG A 28 31.23 -16.92 -55.42
C ARG A 28 29.99 -16.96 -56.31
N GLN A 29 29.08 -15.99 -56.21
CA GLN A 29 27.94 -15.90 -57.11
C GLN A 29 28.41 -15.77 -58.57
N THR A 30 27.75 -16.47 -59.49
CA THR A 30 28.04 -16.39 -60.94
C THR A 30 27.59 -15.07 -61.56
N TYR A 31 26.86 -14.24 -60.79
CA TYR A 31 26.53 -12.87 -61.11
C TYR A 31 27.51 -11.91 -60.41
N THR A 32 28.37 -11.24 -61.17
CA THR A 32 29.50 -10.46 -60.62
C THR A 32 29.16 -9.01 -60.27
N GLU A 33 28.11 -8.43 -60.87
CA GLU A 33 27.72 -7.02 -60.69
C GLU A 33 26.96 -6.78 -59.37
N LEU A 34 27.61 -7.12 -58.26
CA LEU A 34 27.09 -7.02 -56.90
C LEU A 34 28.01 -6.21 -55.97
N GLU A 35 27.41 -5.71 -54.90
CA GLU A 35 28.10 -5.31 -53.67
C GLU A 35 27.58 -6.14 -52.48
N LEU A 36 28.43 -6.39 -51.49
CA LEU A 36 28.07 -7.09 -50.25
C LEU A 36 28.22 -6.12 -49.07
N ILE A 37 27.10 -5.75 -48.47
CA ILE A 37 27.01 -4.75 -47.40
C ILE A 37 26.79 -5.48 -46.08
N ILE A 38 27.86 -5.61 -45.29
CA ILE A 38 27.86 -6.31 -44.02
C ILE A 38 27.68 -5.29 -42.90
N ILE A 39 26.54 -5.35 -42.23
CA ILE A 39 26.23 -4.49 -41.08
C ILE A 39 26.45 -5.31 -39.80
N ASN A 40 27.57 -5.10 -39.14
CA ASN A 40 27.82 -5.68 -37.83
C ASN A 40 27.01 -4.93 -36.76
N ASP A 41 25.98 -5.58 -36.23
CA ASP A 41 25.08 -5.07 -35.20
C ASP A 41 25.67 -5.27 -33.79
N GLY A 42 26.93 -4.88 -33.59
CA GLY A 42 27.59 -4.86 -32.29
C GLY A 42 28.06 -6.22 -31.77
N SER A 43 28.53 -7.10 -32.66
CA SER A 43 29.05 -8.43 -32.28
C SER A 43 30.14 -8.35 -31.21
N SER A 44 30.09 -9.29 -30.27
CA SER A 44 31.05 -9.47 -29.17
C SER A 44 32.02 -10.64 -29.36
N ASP A 45 31.82 -11.45 -30.41
CA ASP A 45 32.71 -12.55 -30.82
C ASP A 45 33.67 -12.10 -31.94
N ASN A 46 34.37 -13.05 -32.58
CA ASN A 46 35.29 -12.72 -33.67
C ASN A 46 34.61 -12.41 -35.02
N THR A 47 33.27 -12.29 -35.11
CA THR A 47 32.56 -11.97 -36.36
C THR A 47 33.16 -10.76 -37.09
N GLN A 48 33.50 -9.70 -36.34
CA GLN A 48 34.18 -8.53 -36.90
C GLN A 48 35.56 -8.88 -37.47
N TRP A 49 36.39 -9.61 -36.70
CA TRP A 49 37.73 -9.96 -37.13
C TRP A 49 37.72 -10.84 -38.38
N ARG A 50 36.80 -11.82 -38.43
CA ARG A 50 36.55 -12.72 -39.57
C ARG A 50 36.26 -11.94 -40.85
N VAL A 51 35.28 -11.04 -40.81
CA VAL A 51 34.90 -10.21 -41.97
C VAL A 51 36.03 -9.28 -42.41
N LEU A 52 36.77 -8.71 -41.46
CA LEU A 52 37.90 -7.81 -41.75
C LEU A 52 39.14 -8.52 -42.33
N GLN A 53 39.16 -9.86 -42.48
CA GLN A 53 40.20 -10.56 -43.23
C GLN A 53 40.01 -10.49 -44.76
N TYR A 54 38.81 -10.14 -45.24
CA TYR A 54 38.50 -10.17 -46.67
C TYR A 54 38.95 -8.88 -47.39
N ASP A 55 39.91 -9.02 -48.31
CA ASP A 55 40.35 -7.97 -49.23
C ASP A 55 39.64 -8.11 -50.61
N ASP A 56 38.30 -8.04 -50.59
CA ASP A 56 37.48 -7.99 -51.81
C ASP A 56 36.79 -6.62 -51.94
N PRO A 57 37.00 -5.87 -53.05
CA PRO A 57 36.50 -4.51 -53.21
C PRO A 57 34.97 -4.42 -53.35
N ARG A 58 34.26 -5.56 -53.46
CA ARG A 58 32.78 -5.63 -53.42
C ARG A 58 32.24 -5.56 -51.99
N ILE A 59 33.05 -5.80 -50.97
CA ILE A 59 32.62 -5.81 -49.58
C ILE A 59 32.63 -4.40 -49.00
N ARG A 60 31.51 -4.01 -48.41
CA ARG A 60 31.37 -2.82 -47.57
C ARG A 60 30.98 -3.24 -46.16
N TYR A 61 31.92 -3.08 -45.22
CA TYR A 61 31.69 -3.34 -43.81
C TYR A 61 31.30 -2.05 -43.06
N GLU A 62 30.26 -2.12 -42.23
CA GLU A 62 29.81 -1.04 -41.36
C GLU A 62 29.51 -1.59 -39.96
N TYR A 63 29.97 -0.88 -38.91
CA TYR A 63 29.65 -1.22 -37.53
C TYR A 63 28.51 -0.33 -36.99
N GLN A 64 27.64 -0.91 -36.16
CA GLN A 64 26.77 -0.20 -35.22
C GLN A 64 26.79 -0.86 -33.84
N GLN A 65 26.35 -0.11 -32.83
CA GLN A 65 25.88 -0.70 -31.58
C GLN A 65 24.63 -1.55 -31.86
N ASN A 66 24.47 -2.67 -31.13
CA ASN A 66 23.35 -3.58 -31.30
C ASN A 66 21.99 -2.86 -31.19
N THR A 67 21.18 -2.96 -32.24
CA THR A 67 19.82 -2.40 -32.32
C THR A 67 18.80 -3.36 -32.94
N GLY A 68 19.23 -4.57 -33.28
CA GLY A 68 18.41 -5.65 -33.83
C GLY A 68 18.51 -5.78 -35.35
N SER A 69 18.27 -6.99 -35.84
CA SER A 69 18.37 -7.35 -37.27
C SER A 69 17.61 -6.42 -38.21
N HIS A 70 16.39 -6.00 -37.85
CA HIS A 70 15.61 -5.05 -38.64
C HIS A 70 16.33 -3.70 -38.83
N SER A 71 17.03 -3.20 -37.81
CA SER A 71 17.80 -1.96 -37.84
C SER A 71 19.04 -2.12 -38.74
N ALA A 72 19.77 -3.22 -38.56
CA ALA A 72 20.92 -3.56 -39.39
C ALA A 72 20.54 -3.70 -40.88
N ILE A 73 19.47 -4.44 -41.19
CA ILE A 73 18.92 -4.58 -42.55
C ILE A 73 18.53 -3.21 -43.11
N ASN A 74 17.79 -2.39 -42.36
CA ASN A 74 17.36 -1.07 -42.81
C ASN A 74 18.54 -0.12 -43.09
N ARG A 75 19.60 -0.16 -42.27
CA ARG A 75 20.83 0.61 -42.55
C ARG A 75 21.51 0.11 -43.83
N GLY A 76 21.61 -1.20 -44.02
CA GLY A 76 22.18 -1.80 -45.24
C GLY A 76 21.42 -1.38 -46.51
N ILE A 77 20.08 -1.44 -46.47
CA ILE A 77 19.21 -0.95 -47.55
C ILE A 77 19.41 0.57 -47.78
N GLY A 78 19.54 1.35 -46.70
CA GLY A 78 19.76 2.79 -46.77
C GLY A 78 21.05 3.17 -47.50
N ILE A 79 22.13 2.39 -47.34
CA ILE A 79 23.44 2.67 -47.94
C ILE A 79 23.74 1.90 -49.23
N ALA A 80 22.88 0.95 -49.62
CA ALA A 80 22.94 0.22 -50.87
C ALA A 80 22.91 1.16 -52.09
N GLY A 81 23.62 0.82 -53.16
CA GLY A 81 23.61 1.50 -54.46
C GLY A 81 22.89 0.73 -55.58
N GLY A 82 22.52 -0.53 -55.35
CA GLY A 82 21.91 -1.44 -56.32
C GLY A 82 20.44 -1.17 -56.63
N GLN A 83 20.02 -1.62 -57.81
CA GLN A 83 18.63 -1.62 -58.27
C GLN A 83 17.80 -2.72 -57.57
N TYR A 84 18.44 -3.86 -57.30
CA TYR A 84 17.86 -4.96 -56.55
C TYR A 84 18.55 -5.09 -55.19
N ILE A 85 17.78 -5.45 -54.17
CA ILE A 85 18.25 -5.81 -52.85
C ILE A 85 18.07 -7.32 -52.69
N SER A 86 19.12 -8.02 -52.27
CA SER A 86 19.04 -9.36 -51.72
C SER A 86 19.42 -9.27 -50.24
N ILE A 87 18.72 -9.95 -49.34
CA ILE A 87 19.14 -10.03 -47.93
C ILE A 87 19.66 -11.44 -47.66
N ILE A 88 20.77 -11.59 -46.95
CA ILE A 88 21.30 -12.88 -46.47
C ILE A 88 21.66 -12.75 -44.99
N ASN A 89 21.09 -13.59 -44.14
CA ASN A 89 21.55 -13.65 -42.75
C ASN A 89 22.93 -14.32 -42.71
N SER A 90 23.78 -13.87 -41.80
CA SER A 90 25.20 -14.28 -41.68
C SER A 90 25.43 -15.74 -41.27
N ASP A 91 24.37 -16.50 -41.05
CA ASP A 91 24.31 -17.95 -40.80
C ASP A 91 23.88 -18.77 -42.04
N ASP A 92 23.26 -18.16 -43.05
CA ASP A 92 22.73 -18.85 -44.23
C ASP A 92 23.70 -18.84 -45.44
N VAL A 93 23.47 -19.72 -46.43
CA VAL A 93 24.36 -19.91 -47.58
C VAL A 93 23.60 -19.78 -48.91
N TYR A 94 24.10 -18.97 -49.84
CA TYR A 94 23.56 -18.89 -51.21
C TYR A 94 24.18 -19.93 -52.14
N LEU A 95 23.36 -20.53 -53.02
CA LEU A 95 23.88 -21.35 -54.12
C LEU A 95 24.38 -20.44 -55.25
N CYS A 96 25.42 -20.86 -55.97
CA CYS A 96 26.22 -20.01 -56.86
C CYS A 96 25.43 -19.27 -57.95
N ASP A 97 24.34 -19.82 -58.47
CA ASP A 97 23.52 -19.19 -59.53
C ASP A 97 22.33 -18.37 -58.99
N ARG A 98 22.15 -18.25 -57.67
CA ARG A 98 20.99 -17.57 -57.05
C ARG A 98 20.75 -16.18 -57.63
N LEU A 99 21.74 -15.29 -57.53
CA LEU A 99 21.56 -13.89 -57.92
C LEU A 99 21.34 -13.73 -59.43
N ARG A 100 21.98 -14.57 -60.25
CA ARG A 100 21.77 -14.58 -61.71
C ARG A 100 20.31 -14.92 -62.03
N SER A 101 19.82 -16.06 -61.51
CA SER A 101 18.46 -16.52 -61.77
C SER A 101 17.40 -15.51 -61.31
N LEU A 102 17.62 -14.85 -60.17
CA LEU A 102 16.68 -13.87 -59.62
C LEU A 102 16.68 -12.54 -60.37
N VAL A 103 17.84 -12.06 -60.82
CA VAL A 103 17.94 -10.86 -61.70
C VAL A 103 17.29 -11.13 -63.06
N GLU A 104 17.54 -12.31 -63.66
CA GLU A 104 16.95 -12.70 -64.93
C GLU A 104 15.42 -12.79 -64.83
N ALA A 105 14.89 -13.51 -63.83
CA ALA A 105 13.46 -13.60 -63.57
C ALA A 105 12.80 -12.23 -63.31
N SER A 106 13.37 -11.41 -62.43
CA SER A 106 12.82 -10.08 -62.13
C SER A 106 12.79 -9.17 -63.36
N THR A 107 13.74 -9.35 -64.28
CA THR A 107 13.83 -8.54 -65.51
C THR A 107 12.93 -9.06 -66.63
N GLN A 108 12.77 -10.38 -66.78
CA GLN A 108 11.92 -10.99 -67.81
C GLN A 108 10.43 -10.87 -67.47
N ASP A 109 10.06 -11.20 -66.22
CA ASP A 109 8.66 -11.27 -65.78
C ASP A 109 8.19 -9.99 -65.06
N ASN A 110 9.05 -8.96 -64.99
CA ASN A 110 8.81 -7.68 -64.30
C ASN A 110 8.33 -7.84 -62.85
N LEU A 111 9.01 -8.71 -62.09
CA LEU A 111 8.68 -9.01 -60.69
C LEU A 111 9.34 -7.99 -59.74
N ASP A 112 8.61 -7.62 -58.69
CA ASP A 112 9.03 -6.69 -57.63
C ASP A 112 9.64 -7.41 -56.43
N PHE A 113 9.14 -8.61 -56.10
CA PHE A 113 9.57 -9.42 -54.96
C PHE A 113 9.59 -10.92 -55.32
N ILE A 114 10.72 -11.58 -55.09
CA ILE A 114 10.93 -13.00 -55.41
C ILE A 114 11.48 -13.72 -54.19
N ILE A 115 10.98 -14.94 -53.99
CA ILE A 115 11.54 -15.94 -53.09
C ILE A 115 11.73 -17.28 -53.82
N THR A 116 12.56 -18.16 -53.26
CA THR A 116 12.89 -19.47 -53.83
C THR A 116 12.55 -20.58 -52.85
N ASP A 117 12.53 -21.83 -53.32
CA ASP A 117 12.63 -22.96 -52.40
C ASP A 117 13.97 -22.89 -51.66
N ILE A 118 14.05 -23.52 -50.50
CA ILE A 118 15.25 -23.52 -49.67
C ILE A 118 15.63 -24.95 -49.28
N GLY A 119 16.92 -25.25 -49.39
CA GLY A 119 17.51 -26.44 -48.77
C GLY A 119 17.68 -26.21 -47.27
N LEU A 120 17.71 -27.29 -46.48
CA LEU A 120 17.99 -27.25 -45.05
C LEU A 120 19.38 -27.84 -44.80
N ILE A 121 20.25 -27.12 -44.11
CA ILE A 121 21.55 -27.60 -43.62
C ILE A 121 21.63 -27.49 -42.09
N ASP A 122 22.49 -28.30 -41.47
CA ASP A 122 22.79 -28.18 -40.04
C ASP A 122 23.92 -27.17 -39.76
N LYS A 123 24.32 -27.09 -38.48
CA LYS A 123 25.42 -26.23 -38.02
C LYS A 123 26.78 -26.54 -38.69
N ASP A 124 26.97 -27.75 -39.20
CA ASP A 124 28.22 -28.23 -39.81
C ASP A 124 28.16 -28.20 -41.35
N SER A 125 27.12 -27.56 -41.90
CA SER A 125 26.80 -27.42 -43.35
C SER A 125 26.33 -28.70 -44.04
N GLU A 126 26.00 -29.74 -43.28
CA GLU A 126 25.53 -31.01 -43.85
C GLU A 126 24.02 -30.94 -44.20
N PRO A 127 23.58 -31.45 -45.38
CA PRO A 127 22.17 -31.40 -45.79
C PRO A 127 21.23 -32.24 -44.93
N ILE A 128 20.23 -31.60 -44.31
CA ILE A 128 19.16 -32.26 -43.56
C ILE A 128 18.05 -32.70 -44.52
N THR A 129 18.24 -33.87 -45.15
CA THR A 129 17.33 -34.40 -46.19
C THR A 129 16.22 -35.32 -45.67
N ASP A 130 16.19 -35.69 -44.39
CA ASP A 130 15.17 -36.59 -43.83
C ASP A 130 13.76 -35.98 -43.97
N PRO A 131 12.83 -36.61 -44.71
CA PRO A 131 11.46 -36.11 -44.84
C PRO A 131 10.66 -36.17 -43.52
N ASN A 132 11.13 -36.93 -42.53
CA ASN A 132 10.52 -36.97 -41.19
C ASN A 132 11.05 -35.88 -40.25
N HIS A 133 12.12 -35.16 -40.64
CA HIS A 133 12.62 -34.05 -39.85
C HIS A 133 11.51 -32.98 -39.70
N TRP A 134 11.26 -32.54 -38.46
CA TRP A 134 10.10 -31.70 -38.11
C TRP A 134 10.01 -30.44 -38.97
N TRP A 135 11.16 -29.85 -39.32
CA TRP A 135 11.24 -28.65 -40.14
C TRP A 135 10.85 -28.97 -41.60
N ASN A 136 11.32 -30.09 -42.15
CA ASN A 136 10.99 -30.54 -43.51
C ASN A 136 9.49 -30.88 -43.64
N GLN A 137 8.91 -31.53 -42.64
CA GLN A 137 7.45 -31.76 -42.59
C GLN A 137 6.67 -30.45 -42.52
N TRP A 138 7.11 -29.50 -41.68
CA TRP A 138 6.43 -28.21 -41.53
C TRP A 138 6.54 -27.34 -42.79
N TYR A 139 7.73 -27.20 -43.37
CA TYR A 139 7.94 -26.44 -44.60
C TYR A 139 7.29 -27.12 -45.81
N GLY A 140 7.33 -28.45 -45.91
CA GLY A 140 6.58 -29.22 -46.90
C GLY A 140 5.06 -29.01 -46.79
N ALA A 141 4.53 -28.89 -45.57
CA ALA A 141 3.13 -28.50 -45.36
C ALA A 141 2.88 -27.06 -45.86
N LEU A 142 3.77 -26.10 -45.59
CA LEU A 142 3.64 -24.72 -46.08
C LEU A 142 3.66 -24.64 -47.61
N LYS A 143 4.57 -25.38 -48.28
CA LYS A 143 4.58 -25.56 -49.74
C LYS A 143 3.27 -26.14 -50.27
N SER A 144 2.70 -27.11 -49.56
CA SER A 144 1.40 -27.70 -49.93
C SER A 144 0.25 -26.71 -49.78
N HIS A 145 0.25 -25.88 -48.72
CA HIS A 145 -0.74 -24.81 -48.55
C HIS A 145 -0.60 -23.74 -49.64
N TYR A 146 0.63 -23.36 -50.03
CA TYR A 146 0.85 -22.42 -51.13
C TYR A 146 0.27 -22.93 -52.45
N ARG A 147 0.56 -24.18 -52.83
CA ARG A 147 0.01 -24.80 -54.05
C ARG A 147 -1.51 -24.93 -54.05
N ALA A 148 -2.13 -25.04 -52.88
CA ALA A 148 -3.58 -25.19 -52.72
C ALA A 148 -4.32 -23.86 -52.49
N ALA A 149 -3.61 -22.76 -52.23
CA ALA A 149 -4.21 -21.47 -51.91
C ALA A 149 -4.74 -20.77 -53.17
N ALA A 150 -5.83 -20.02 -52.99
CA ALA A 150 -6.40 -19.19 -54.06
C ALA A 150 -5.50 -18.01 -54.45
N SER A 151 -4.55 -17.61 -53.59
CA SER A 151 -3.54 -16.60 -53.89
C SER A 151 -2.33 -16.71 -52.95
N PRO A 152 -1.14 -16.21 -53.34
CA PRO A 152 0.04 -16.10 -52.47
C PRO A 152 -0.24 -15.45 -51.10
N LEU A 153 -1.02 -14.37 -51.08
CA LEU A 153 -1.39 -13.67 -49.85
C LEU A 153 -2.24 -14.53 -48.91
N MET A 154 -3.12 -15.38 -49.45
CA MET A 154 -3.93 -16.31 -48.66
C MET A 154 -3.08 -17.45 -48.08
N ALA A 155 -2.07 -17.92 -48.81
CA ALA A 155 -1.10 -18.87 -48.28
C ALA A 155 -0.32 -18.27 -47.09
N LEU A 156 0.03 -16.97 -47.13
CA LEU A 156 0.70 -16.30 -46.01
C LEU A 156 -0.16 -16.22 -44.74
N LEU A 157 -1.49 -16.30 -44.82
CA LEU A 157 -2.34 -16.36 -43.63
C LEU A 157 -2.39 -17.76 -43.00
N ALA A 158 -1.99 -18.81 -43.74
CA ALA A 158 -1.85 -20.18 -43.24
C ALA A 158 -0.46 -20.48 -42.64
N GLY A 159 0.56 -19.67 -42.98
CA GLY A 159 1.90 -19.72 -42.38
C GLY A 159 2.96 -19.03 -43.25
N ASN A 160 4.07 -18.63 -42.63
CA ASN A 160 5.16 -17.97 -43.35
C ASN A 160 5.93 -18.98 -44.22
N TYR A 161 5.56 -19.11 -45.49
CA TYR A 161 6.29 -19.93 -46.46
C TYR A 161 7.51 -19.21 -47.09
N THR A 162 7.71 -17.92 -46.79
CA THR A 162 8.76 -17.09 -47.41
C THR A 162 10.15 -17.24 -46.78
N ILE A 163 10.22 -17.91 -45.63
CA ILE A 163 11.40 -18.22 -44.79
C ILE A 163 12.75 -18.06 -45.51
N SER A 164 13.72 -17.28 -45.01
CA SER A 164 13.65 -16.22 -43.99
C SER A 164 13.85 -14.86 -44.69
N THR A 165 14.27 -13.81 -43.99
CA THR A 165 14.86 -12.62 -44.68
C THR A 165 15.94 -13.00 -45.68
N SER A 166 16.71 -14.08 -45.44
CA SER A 166 17.72 -14.58 -46.37
C SER A 166 17.19 -14.95 -47.75
N ASN A 167 15.90 -15.24 -47.85
CA ASN A 167 15.28 -15.64 -49.10
C ASN A 167 14.79 -14.44 -49.92
N PHE A 168 14.83 -13.22 -49.37
CA PHE A 168 14.18 -12.07 -49.97
C PHE A 168 15.06 -11.40 -51.02
N PHE A 169 14.58 -11.39 -52.26
CA PHE A 169 15.12 -10.60 -53.36
C PHE A 169 14.05 -9.66 -53.91
N PHE A 170 14.29 -8.35 -53.91
CA PHE A 170 13.30 -7.36 -54.33
C PHE A 170 13.90 -6.15 -55.05
N ARG A 171 13.09 -5.46 -55.85
CA ARG A 171 13.43 -4.14 -56.40
C ARG A 171 13.55 -3.13 -55.28
N ARG A 172 14.60 -2.31 -55.29
CA ARG A 172 14.82 -1.27 -54.28
C ARG A 172 13.59 -0.38 -54.11
N SER A 173 12.94 0.02 -55.21
CA SER A 173 11.73 0.87 -55.19
C SER A 173 10.60 0.32 -54.33
N LEU A 174 10.50 -1.00 -54.14
CA LEU A 174 9.47 -1.61 -53.30
C LEU A 174 9.48 -1.04 -51.86
N VAL A 175 10.65 -0.72 -51.29
CA VAL A 175 10.71 -0.16 -49.93
C VAL A 175 10.29 1.31 -49.87
N ASP A 176 10.31 2.02 -50.99
CA ASP A 176 9.75 3.37 -51.11
C ASP A 176 8.21 3.31 -51.12
N ASP A 177 7.64 2.25 -51.72
CA ASP A 177 6.19 2.02 -51.82
C ASP A 177 5.56 1.43 -50.53
N ILE A 178 6.19 0.41 -49.92
CA ILE A 178 5.63 -0.32 -48.75
C ILE A 178 6.28 0.04 -47.41
N GLY A 179 7.37 0.81 -47.43
CA GLY A 179 8.20 1.12 -46.28
C GLY A 179 9.18 0.02 -45.88
N LEU A 180 10.21 0.42 -45.13
CA LEU A 180 11.28 -0.43 -44.59
C LEU A 180 10.79 -1.55 -43.62
N PHE A 181 11.71 -2.38 -43.12
CA PHE A 181 11.40 -3.40 -42.11
C PHE A 181 11.00 -2.74 -40.79
N ARG A 182 9.90 -3.22 -40.19
CA ARG A 182 9.42 -2.73 -38.89
C ARG A 182 10.24 -3.32 -37.74
N ALA A 183 10.23 -2.65 -36.58
CA ALA A 183 10.89 -3.09 -35.36
C ALA A 183 10.20 -4.32 -34.74
N ARG A 184 10.42 -5.47 -35.37
CA ARG A 184 9.92 -6.81 -35.02
C ARG A 184 11.10 -7.73 -34.77
N LYS A 185 10.96 -8.72 -33.87
CA LYS A 185 12.06 -9.62 -33.51
C LYS A 185 11.96 -10.98 -34.22
N TYR A 186 10.75 -11.56 -34.26
CA TYR A 186 10.52 -12.91 -34.77
C TYR A 186 9.65 -12.96 -36.04
N THR A 187 9.01 -11.84 -36.41
CA THR A 187 8.09 -11.77 -37.58
C THR A 187 8.42 -10.63 -38.53
N LEU A 188 9.69 -10.18 -38.55
CA LEU A 188 10.14 -9.05 -39.38
C LEU A 188 10.12 -9.36 -40.88
N ASP A 189 10.48 -10.61 -41.23
CA ASP A 189 10.36 -11.18 -42.57
C ASP A 189 8.87 -11.31 -42.96
N TYR A 190 8.07 -11.89 -42.08
CA TYR A 190 6.66 -12.18 -42.29
C TYR A 190 5.81 -10.91 -42.50
N ASP A 191 6.07 -9.85 -41.71
CA ASP A 191 5.43 -8.54 -41.85
C ASP A 191 5.82 -7.85 -43.17
N PHE A 192 7.08 -7.93 -43.57
CA PHE A 192 7.55 -7.36 -44.84
C PHE A 192 6.97 -8.11 -46.04
N ALA A 193 7.05 -9.44 -46.05
CA ALA A 193 6.48 -10.27 -47.12
C ALA A 193 4.97 -10.07 -47.27
N TYR A 194 4.21 -10.02 -46.17
CA TYR A 194 2.78 -9.73 -46.22
C TYR A 194 2.49 -8.35 -46.83
N ARG A 195 3.26 -7.31 -46.46
CA ARG A 195 3.12 -5.98 -47.05
C ARG A 195 3.47 -5.95 -48.54
N ALA A 196 4.55 -6.62 -48.94
CA ALA A 196 5.01 -6.70 -50.32
C ALA A 196 3.99 -7.39 -51.22
N ILE A 197 3.57 -8.62 -50.87
CA ILE A 197 2.62 -9.41 -51.65
C ILE A 197 1.24 -8.72 -51.69
N ARG A 198 0.81 -8.08 -50.59
CA ARG A 198 -0.45 -7.33 -50.57
C ARG A 198 -0.42 -6.04 -51.38
N HIS A 199 0.75 -5.43 -51.57
CA HIS A 199 0.92 -4.25 -52.40
C HIS A 199 0.81 -4.60 -53.90
N ASN A 200 1.55 -5.62 -54.35
CA ASN A 200 1.47 -6.12 -55.72
C ASN A 200 1.61 -7.64 -55.78
N GLU A 201 0.48 -8.36 -55.72
CA GLU A 201 0.48 -9.84 -55.75
C GLU A 201 0.89 -10.40 -57.12
N GLN A 202 0.75 -9.62 -58.20
CA GLN A 202 1.22 -10.00 -59.55
C GLN A 202 2.72 -9.75 -59.74
N GLY A 203 3.30 -8.82 -58.96
CA GLY A 203 4.75 -8.58 -58.89
C GLY A 203 5.49 -9.55 -57.95
N PHE A 204 4.79 -10.56 -57.40
CA PHE A 204 5.38 -11.56 -56.52
C PHE A 204 5.53 -12.92 -57.21
N ALA A 205 6.68 -13.57 -57.02
CA ALA A 205 6.88 -14.97 -57.41
C ALA A 205 7.53 -15.82 -56.31
N TYR A 206 7.09 -17.07 -56.23
CA TYR A 206 7.73 -18.12 -55.43
C TYR A 206 8.13 -19.28 -56.32
N PHE A 207 9.44 -19.45 -56.53
CA PHE A 207 10.01 -20.59 -57.26
C PHE A 207 10.13 -21.82 -56.34
N ILE A 208 8.97 -22.40 -56.06
CA ILE A 208 8.69 -23.44 -55.05
C ILE A 208 9.41 -24.79 -55.22
N ASP A 209 10.06 -25.01 -56.38
CA ASP A 209 10.88 -26.20 -56.68
C ASP A 209 12.32 -25.83 -57.10
N SER A 210 12.70 -24.56 -56.95
CA SER A 210 14.05 -24.07 -57.26
C SER A 210 14.80 -23.76 -55.96
N GLN A 211 15.52 -24.74 -55.42
CA GLN A 211 16.37 -24.52 -54.26
C GLN A 211 17.58 -23.67 -54.68
N LEU A 212 17.62 -22.41 -54.25
CA LEU A 212 18.70 -21.46 -54.57
C LEU A 212 19.36 -20.87 -53.32
N MET A 213 19.02 -21.34 -52.12
CA MET A 213 19.75 -21.07 -50.90
C MET A 213 19.62 -22.25 -49.93
N LEU A 214 20.51 -22.31 -48.96
CA LEU A 214 20.49 -23.24 -47.84
C LEU A 214 20.24 -22.45 -46.56
N TYR A 215 19.16 -22.79 -45.87
CA TYR A 215 18.82 -22.25 -44.56
C TYR A 215 19.50 -23.09 -43.48
N ARG A 216 20.22 -22.46 -42.54
CA ARG A 216 20.99 -23.16 -41.51
C ARG A 216 20.20 -23.37 -40.23
N LEU A 217 20.12 -24.61 -39.77
CA LEU A 217 19.55 -24.98 -38.48
C LEU A 217 20.67 -25.32 -37.49
N HIS A 218 21.08 -24.33 -36.69
CA HIS A 218 22.22 -24.45 -35.77
C HIS A 218 21.84 -24.34 -34.29
N GLY A 219 20.55 -24.38 -33.96
CA GLY A 219 20.02 -24.36 -32.58
C GLY A 219 20.00 -22.98 -31.93
N ASP A 220 20.98 -22.14 -32.25
CA ASP A 220 21.06 -20.74 -31.84
C ASP A 220 20.18 -19.77 -32.68
N ASN A 221 19.45 -20.29 -33.68
CA ASN A 221 18.52 -19.52 -34.51
C ASN A 221 17.49 -18.77 -33.64
N ALA A 222 17.21 -17.50 -33.98
CA ALA A 222 16.39 -16.62 -33.14
C ALA A 222 15.00 -17.19 -32.77
N ILE A 223 14.32 -17.87 -33.71
CA ILE A 223 12.99 -18.46 -33.50
C ILE A 223 12.98 -19.67 -32.55
N LEU A 224 14.12 -20.33 -32.37
CA LEU A 224 14.27 -21.47 -31.46
C LEU A 224 14.64 -21.05 -30.03
N LYS A 225 15.26 -19.87 -29.87
CA LYS A 225 15.70 -19.33 -28.57
C LYS A 225 14.54 -18.99 -27.62
N ASP A 226 13.44 -18.47 -28.15
CA ASP A 226 12.22 -18.19 -27.37
C ASP A 226 10.95 -18.50 -28.19
N PRO A 227 10.54 -19.78 -28.23
CA PRO A 227 9.38 -20.20 -29.01
C PRO A 227 8.07 -19.57 -28.51
N LEU A 228 7.96 -19.19 -27.24
CA LEU A 228 6.73 -18.62 -26.68
C LEU A 228 6.53 -17.19 -27.18
N VAL A 229 7.54 -16.33 -27.06
CA VAL A 229 7.45 -14.94 -27.51
C VAL A 229 7.37 -14.88 -29.05
N ALA A 230 8.07 -15.77 -29.76
CA ALA A 230 7.93 -15.90 -31.22
C ALA A 230 6.49 -16.25 -31.64
N ASN A 231 5.84 -17.20 -30.94
CA ASN A 231 4.44 -17.55 -31.21
C ASN A 231 3.46 -16.41 -30.83
N LEU A 232 3.71 -15.66 -29.76
CA LEU A 232 2.91 -14.49 -29.38
C LEU A 232 2.99 -13.37 -30.43
N GLU A 233 4.20 -13.03 -30.91
CA GLU A 233 4.37 -12.03 -31.95
C GLU A 233 3.71 -12.47 -33.26
N THR A 234 3.83 -13.75 -33.62
CA THR A 234 3.16 -14.38 -34.78
C THR A 234 1.64 -14.32 -34.67
N PHE A 235 1.08 -14.63 -33.49
CA PHE A 235 -0.36 -14.54 -33.26
C PHE A 235 -0.88 -13.11 -33.45
N HIS A 236 -0.19 -12.13 -32.86
CA HIS A 236 -0.58 -10.73 -32.96
C HIS A 236 -0.50 -10.21 -34.40
N PHE A 237 0.60 -10.51 -35.10
CA PHE A 237 0.77 -10.18 -36.52
C PHE A 237 -0.35 -10.78 -37.37
N LEU A 238 -0.59 -12.09 -37.29
CA LEU A 238 -1.63 -12.77 -38.07
C LEU A 238 -3.03 -12.22 -37.79
N THR A 239 -3.36 -11.97 -36.52
CA THR A 239 -4.67 -11.42 -36.15
C THR A 239 -4.92 -10.06 -36.80
N ASN A 240 -3.89 -9.22 -36.91
CA ASN A 240 -3.98 -7.93 -37.59
C ASN A 240 -4.03 -8.11 -39.11
N ALA A 241 -3.19 -8.96 -39.70
CA ALA A 241 -3.19 -9.27 -41.14
C ALA A 241 -4.54 -9.83 -41.63
N ILE A 242 -5.19 -10.67 -40.83
CA ILE A 242 -6.54 -11.19 -41.08
C ILE A 242 -7.56 -10.05 -41.06
N LYS A 243 -7.54 -9.19 -40.03
CA LYS A 243 -8.44 -8.02 -39.94
C LYS A 243 -8.21 -7.01 -41.06
N GLU A 244 -6.97 -6.81 -41.48
CA GLU A 244 -6.60 -5.94 -42.59
C GLU A 244 -7.04 -6.50 -43.96
N GLN A 245 -7.06 -7.82 -44.13
CA GLN A 245 -7.48 -8.47 -45.37
C GLN A 245 -8.99 -8.69 -45.47
N PHE A 246 -9.66 -8.95 -44.34
CA PHE A 246 -11.07 -9.37 -44.31
C PHE A 246 -12.01 -8.40 -43.56
N GLY A 247 -11.48 -7.38 -42.88
CA GLY A 247 -12.24 -6.48 -42.03
C GLY A 247 -12.39 -6.99 -40.58
N ASP A 248 -12.88 -6.11 -39.70
CA ASP A 248 -13.03 -6.36 -38.26
C ASP A 248 -14.11 -7.42 -37.90
N ASP A 249 -14.80 -8.02 -38.88
CA ASP A 249 -16.09 -8.70 -38.68
C ASP A 249 -16.17 -10.16 -39.14
N ILE A 250 -15.18 -10.65 -39.89
CA ILE A 250 -15.31 -11.87 -40.71
C ILE A 250 -14.95 -13.20 -39.97
N HIS A 251 -14.35 -13.13 -38.78
CA HIS A 251 -14.30 -14.22 -37.79
C HIS A 251 -13.61 -15.55 -38.18
N VAL A 252 -13.02 -15.67 -39.38
CA VAL A 252 -12.57 -16.93 -40.02
C VAL A 252 -11.71 -17.79 -39.07
N PRO A 253 -12.08 -19.07 -38.84
CA PRO A 253 -11.33 -19.97 -38.00
C PRO A 253 -10.08 -20.49 -38.75
N ILE A 254 -9.05 -19.65 -38.89
CA ILE A 254 -7.77 -20.08 -39.44
C ILE A 254 -7.16 -21.10 -38.47
N GLU A 255 -7.04 -22.35 -38.92
CA GLU A 255 -6.57 -23.46 -38.09
C GLU A 255 -5.18 -23.19 -37.51
N HIS A 256 -4.32 -22.53 -38.28
CA HIS A 256 -2.98 -22.10 -37.87
C HIS A 256 -3.02 -21.17 -36.64
N VAL A 257 -3.87 -20.14 -36.66
CA VAL A 257 -4.08 -19.22 -35.51
C VAL A 257 -4.61 -19.99 -34.30
N ASN A 258 -5.51 -20.95 -34.50
CA ASN A 258 -5.99 -21.84 -33.44
C ASN A 258 -4.93 -22.83 -32.90
N LYS A 259 -3.97 -23.24 -33.73
CA LYS A 259 -2.83 -24.08 -33.34
C LYS A 259 -1.83 -23.28 -32.50
N ILE A 260 -1.48 -22.06 -32.93
CA ILE A 260 -0.65 -21.11 -32.18
C ILE A 260 -1.29 -20.79 -30.82
N ARG A 261 -2.59 -20.45 -30.79
CA ARG A 261 -3.33 -20.19 -29.54
C ARG A 261 -3.20 -21.35 -28.54
N ARG A 262 -3.47 -22.58 -29.00
CA ARG A 262 -3.34 -23.80 -28.17
C ARG A 262 -1.90 -24.01 -27.68
N TYR A 263 -0.91 -23.74 -28.51
CA TYR A 263 0.50 -23.81 -28.13
C TYR A 263 0.87 -22.79 -27.05
N ILE A 264 0.49 -21.51 -27.22
CA ILE A 264 0.72 -20.43 -26.23
C ILE A 264 0.07 -20.79 -24.89
N THR A 265 -1.21 -21.19 -24.89
CA THR A 265 -1.91 -21.58 -23.64
C THR A 265 -1.26 -22.80 -22.96
N ARG A 266 -0.71 -23.74 -23.72
CA ARG A 266 0.00 -24.90 -23.18
C ARG A 266 1.38 -24.52 -22.63
N MET A 267 2.17 -23.75 -23.38
CA MET A 267 3.51 -23.32 -22.98
C MET A 267 3.44 -22.38 -21.77
N ALA A 268 2.52 -21.43 -21.73
CA ALA A 268 2.35 -20.56 -20.56
C ALA A 268 1.99 -21.35 -19.29
N ARG A 269 1.29 -22.49 -19.39
CA ARG A 269 1.10 -23.42 -18.28
C ARG A 269 2.37 -24.21 -17.95
N CYS A 270 3.10 -24.70 -18.94
CA CYS A 270 4.30 -25.49 -18.74
C CYS A 270 5.50 -24.67 -18.23
N ASP A 271 5.69 -23.44 -18.68
CA ASP A 271 6.74 -22.54 -18.18
C ASP A 271 6.39 -21.99 -16.81
N LEU A 272 5.12 -21.71 -16.50
CA LEU A 272 4.68 -21.45 -15.13
C LEU A 272 4.98 -22.65 -14.22
N GLN A 273 4.66 -23.87 -14.67
CA GLN A 273 4.99 -25.10 -13.93
C GLN A 273 6.50 -25.32 -13.80
N ARG A 274 7.31 -25.01 -14.82
CA ARG A 274 8.78 -25.10 -14.76
C ARG A 274 9.39 -24.02 -13.88
N GLN A 275 8.97 -22.77 -13.97
CA GLN A 275 9.48 -21.70 -13.13
C GLN A 275 9.12 -21.97 -11.67
N VAL A 276 7.88 -22.40 -11.39
CA VAL A 276 7.50 -22.90 -10.06
C VAL A 276 8.35 -24.11 -9.66
N ALA A 277 8.64 -25.06 -10.54
CA ALA A 277 9.49 -26.22 -10.22
C ALA A 277 10.97 -25.85 -10.03
N THR A 278 11.52 -24.90 -10.80
CA THR A 278 12.89 -24.39 -10.69
C THR A 278 13.03 -23.59 -9.42
N LEU A 279 12.08 -22.70 -9.11
CA LEU A 279 12.07 -21.92 -7.87
C LEU A 279 11.77 -22.82 -6.65
N GLN A 280 11.02 -23.92 -6.81
CA GLN A 280 10.95 -25.00 -5.81
C GLN A 280 12.26 -25.80 -5.72
N THR A 281 13.03 -25.95 -6.79
CA THR A 281 14.30 -26.69 -6.78
C THR A 281 15.43 -25.83 -6.22
N GLU A 282 15.46 -24.54 -6.51
CA GLU A 282 16.31 -23.54 -5.86
C GLU A 282 15.87 -23.35 -4.41
N SER A 283 14.58 -23.24 -4.09
CA SER A 283 14.12 -23.23 -2.69
C SER A 283 14.51 -24.51 -1.96
N ARG A 284 14.45 -25.69 -2.60
CA ARG A 284 14.94 -26.95 -2.02
C ARG A 284 16.46 -27.03 -1.96
N TRP A 285 17.18 -26.39 -2.86
CA TRP A 285 18.65 -26.34 -2.86
C TRP A 285 19.14 -25.39 -1.77
N TRP A 286 18.54 -24.21 -1.65
CA TRP A 286 18.74 -23.30 -0.52
C TRP A 286 18.24 -23.91 0.78
N GLU A 287 17.12 -24.64 0.83
CA GLU A 287 16.72 -25.41 2.03
C GLU A 287 17.71 -26.53 2.32
N ALA A 288 18.25 -27.23 1.32
CA ALA A 288 19.25 -28.28 1.52
C ALA A 288 20.59 -27.70 1.99
N GLU A 289 21.03 -26.57 1.45
CA GLU A 289 22.27 -25.90 1.85
C GLU A 289 22.10 -25.16 3.18
N ALA A 290 20.89 -24.65 3.48
CA ALA A 290 20.50 -24.18 4.82
C ALA A 290 20.52 -25.33 5.82
N ASN A 291 19.93 -26.48 5.49
CA ASN A 291 19.88 -27.66 6.36
C ASN A 291 21.25 -28.33 6.52
N LYS A 292 22.10 -28.28 5.51
CA LYS A 292 23.50 -28.72 5.55
C LYS A 292 24.35 -27.78 6.39
N TRP A 293 24.22 -26.46 6.18
CA TRP A 293 24.81 -25.45 7.06
C TRP A 293 24.29 -25.59 8.49
N HIS A 294 23.01 -25.89 8.68
CA HIS A 294 22.42 -26.20 9.99
C HIS A 294 23.03 -27.48 10.55
N ALA A 295 23.15 -28.57 9.81
CA ALA A 295 23.74 -29.82 10.28
C ALA A 295 25.25 -29.68 10.63
N GLU A 296 26.02 -28.97 9.80
CA GLU A 296 27.43 -28.68 10.00
C GLU A 296 27.66 -27.78 11.23
N ASN A 297 26.81 -26.76 11.44
CA ASN A 297 26.93 -25.83 12.57
C ASN A 297 26.12 -26.23 13.81
N VAL A 298 25.16 -27.16 13.74
CA VAL A 298 24.43 -27.70 14.91
C VAL A 298 25.39 -28.49 15.80
N LYS A 299 26.40 -29.17 15.23
CA LYS A 299 27.48 -29.76 16.03
C LYS A 299 28.24 -28.68 16.81
N SER A 300 28.60 -27.59 16.15
CA SER A 300 29.26 -26.42 16.75
C SER A 300 28.40 -25.75 17.83
N LEU A 301 27.08 -25.63 17.60
CA LEU A 301 26.12 -25.08 18.55
C LEU A 301 25.86 -26.03 19.74
N THR A 302 25.92 -27.35 19.53
CA THR A 302 25.76 -28.34 20.61
C THR A 302 27.02 -28.39 21.47
N GLU A 303 28.21 -28.25 20.88
CA GLU A 303 29.47 -28.08 21.61
C GLU A 303 29.52 -26.72 22.33
N ALA A 304 29.08 -25.63 21.71
CA ALA A 304 28.98 -24.31 22.36
C ALA A 304 27.97 -24.29 23.51
N HIS A 305 26.80 -24.92 23.39
CA HIS A 305 25.86 -25.08 24.49
C HIS A 305 26.39 -26.01 25.60
N LYS A 306 27.13 -27.07 25.26
CA LYS A 306 27.85 -27.87 26.27
C LYS A 306 28.86 -27.02 27.03
N TRP A 307 29.65 -26.21 26.33
CA TRP A 307 30.61 -25.30 26.94
C TRP A 307 29.95 -24.22 27.79
N GLN A 308 28.84 -23.63 27.36
CA GLN A 308 28.06 -22.72 28.20
C GLN A 308 27.50 -23.42 29.44
N HIS A 309 27.01 -24.67 29.32
CA HIS A 309 26.47 -25.40 30.46
C HIS A 309 27.57 -25.84 31.45
N GLU A 310 28.74 -26.26 30.96
CA GLU A 310 29.92 -26.58 31.77
C GLU A 310 30.50 -25.32 32.44
N ALA A 311 30.57 -24.19 31.72
CA ALA A 311 30.95 -22.89 32.30
C ALA A 311 29.95 -22.41 33.37
N HIS A 312 28.65 -22.64 33.18
CA HIS A 312 27.63 -22.32 34.19
C HIS A 312 27.74 -23.23 35.42
N ASN A 313 28.03 -24.52 35.24
CA ASN A 313 28.29 -25.45 36.35
C ASN A 313 29.58 -25.07 37.10
N TRP A 314 30.65 -24.64 36.41
CA TRP A 314 31.86 -24.09 37.03
C TRP A 314 31.61 -22.78 37.79
N GLN A 315 30.69 -21.91 37.32
CA GLN A 315 30.24 -20.73 38.07
C GLN A 315 29.49 -21.09 39.36
N VAL A 316 28.72 -22.19 39.36
CA VAL A 316 28.02 -22.69 40.55
C VAL A 316 28.98 -23.36 41.55
N GLU A 317 30.01 -24.08 41.09
CA GLU A 317 31.03 -24.65 41.99
C GLU A 317 32.00 -23.61 42.55
N THR A 318 32.39 -22.60 41.77
CA THR A 318 33.27 -21.51 42.26
C THR A 318 32.62 -20.64 43.34
N GLN A 319 31.29 -20.60 43.46
CA GLN A 319 30.61 -19.99 44.61
C GLN A 319 30.77 -20.78 45.92
N LYS A 320 31.18 -22.06 45.90
CA LYS A 320 31.33 -22.89 47.10
C LYS A 320 32.73 -22.88 47.73
N TRP A 321 33.76 -22.38 47.03
CA TRP A 321 35.13 -22.32 47.55
C TRP A 321 35.83 -20.98 47.22
N GLN A 322 35.71 -20.01 48.14
CA GLN A 322 36.51 -18.77 48.09
C GLN A 322 37.95 -19.00 48.58
N ALA A 323 38.81 -19.58 47.73
CA ALA A 323 40.27 -19.47 47.83
C ALA A 323 40.95 -19.82 46.49
N GLY A 324 41.42 -18.81 45.73
CA GLY A 324 42.24 -19.03 44.51
C GLY A 324 41.75 -18.40 43.20
N ALA A 325 40.88 -17.39 43.24
CA ALA A 325 40.12 -16.91 42.08
C ALA A 325 40.83 -15.86 41.18
N MET A 326 42.09 -16.06 40.77
CA MET A 326 42.79 -15.11 39.86
C MET A 326 43.36 -15.70 38.55
N GLN A 327 43.63 -17.01 38.47
CA GLN A 327 44.00 -17.65 37.19
C GLN A 327 42.80 -18.29 36.46
N TRP A 328 41.71 -18.61 37.17
CA TRP A 328 40.54 -19.27 36.59
C TRP A 328 39.59 -18.32 35.84
N GLN A 329 39.48 -17.05 36.28
CA GLN A 329 38.66 -16.05 35.58
C GLN A 329 39.18 -15.76 34.17
N THR A 330 40.50 -15.72 33.97
CA THR A 330 41.10 -15.41 32.67
C THR A 330 40.82 -16.50 31.63
N HIS A 331 40.86 -17.78 32.03
CA HIS A 331 40.52 -18.88 31.13
C HIS A 331 39.04 -18.85 30.76
N SER A 332 38.14 -18.66 31.75
CA SER A 332 36.70 -18.49 31.51
C SER A 332 36.38 -17.33 30.56
N GLN A 333 37.08 -16.20 30.65
CA GLN A 333 36.85 -15.06 29.77
C GLN A 333 37.30 -15.32 28.33
N ILE A 334 38.43 -15.99 28.12
CA ILE A 334 38.89 -16.39 26.78
C ILE A 334 37.88 -17.37 26.15
N CYS A 335 37.44 -18.37 26.91
CA CYS A 335 36.43 -19.33 26.49
C CYS A 335 35.11 -18.65 26.07
N GLN A 336 34.69 -17.63 26.81
CA GLN A 336 33.45 -16.89 26.54
C GLN A 336 33.59 -15.98 25.31
N GLN A 337 34.71 -15.25 25.16
CA GLN A 337 34.96 -14.41 23.97
C GLN A 337 35.06 -15.23 22.67
N GLU A 338 35.64 -16.44 22.72
CA GLU A 338 35.78 -17.28 21.55
C GLU A 338 34.45 -17.95 21.13
N ALA A 339 33.56 -18.22 22.09
CA ALA A 339 32.18 -18.60 21.83
C ALA A 339 31.36 -17.44 21.21
N GLU A 340 31.42 -16.23 21.79
CA GLU A 340 30.76 -15.03 21.27
C GLU A 340 31.23 -14.69 19.85
N ARG A 341 32.53 -14.79 19.56
CA ARG A 341 33.09 -14.54 18.22
C ARG A 341 32.56 -15.50 17.17
N ARG A 342 32.49 -16.80 17.48
CA ARG A 342 31.90 -17.82 16.57
C ARG A 342 30.39 -17.62 16.40
N GLN A 343 29.69 -17.19 17.46
CA GLN A 343 28.26 -16.87 17.40
C GLN A 343 27.98 -15.66 16.50
N VAL A 344 28.83 -14.63 16.51
CA VAL A 344 28.70 -13.47 15.60
C VAL A 344 29.00 -13.85 14.15
N GLU A 345 30.06 -14.63 13.86
CA GLU A 345 30.31 -15.12 12.49
C GLU A 345 29.16 -15.97 11.94
N PHE A 346 28.52 -16.77 12.79
CA PHE A 346 27.32 -17.53 12.45
C PHE A 346 26.13 -16.62 12.10
N HIS A 347 25.87 -15.56 12.87
CA HIS A 347 24.76 -14.64 12.61
C HIS A 347 24.97 -13.77 11.36
N VAL A 348 26.20 -13.34 11.07
CA VAL A 348 26.50 -12.57 9.85
C VAL A 348 26.30 -13.43 8.60
N LYS A 349 26.82 -14.67 8.59
CA LYS A 349 26.60 -15.60 7.46
C LYS A 349 25.15 -16.02 7.31
N ALA A 350 24.40 -16.14 8.41
CA ALA A 350 22.95 -16.37 8.35
C ALA A 350 22.20 -15.17 7.76
N ALA A 351 22.57 -13.94 8.09
CA ALA A 351 21.91 -12.74 7.58
C ALA A 351 22.08 -12.61 6.05
N GLU A 352 23.31 -12.72 5.53
CA GLU A 352 23.58 -12.71 4.08
C GLU A 352 22.86 -13.83 3.32
N PHE A 353 22.64 -14.97 3.99
CA PHE A 353 21.89 -16.10 3.45
C PHE A 353 20.38 -15.84 3.39
N PHE A 354 19.80 -15.31 4.47
CA PHE A 354 18.37 -14.99 4.52
C PHE A 354 17.98 -13.81 3.63
N GLU A 355 18.88 -12.83 3.43
CA GLU A 355 18.67 -11.70 2.53
C GLU A 355 18.54 -12.17 1.07
N LYS A 356 19.45 -13.01 0.60
CA LYS A 356 19.36 -13.63 -0.75
C LYS A 356 18.15 -14.53 -0.92
N LEU A 357 17.76 -15.27 0.12
CA LEU A 357 16.51 -16.06 0.13
C LEU A 357 15.25 -15.17 0.05
N HIS A 358 15.31 -13.95 0.58
CA HIS A 358 14.23 -12.97 0.55
C HIS A 358 14.12 -12.32 -0.83
N GLU A 359 15.23 -11.91 -1.44
CA GLU A 359 15.28 -11.39 -2.82
C GLU A 359 14.70 -12.40 -3.82
N ALA A 360 15.08 -13.68 -3.73
CA ALA A 360 14.54 -14.75 -4.57
C ALA A 360 13.00 -14.94 -4.39
N LYS A 361 12.48 -14.75 -3.17
CA LYS A 361 11.04 -14.82 -2.88
C LYS A 361 10.26 -13.60 -3.39
N ILE A 362 10.86 -12.41 -3.39
CA ILE A 362 10.25 -11.20 -3.96
C ILE A 362 10.16 -11.33 -5.48
N ALA A 363 11.25 -11.77 -6.14
CA ALA A 363 11.26 -12.04 -7.58
C ALA A 363 10.19 -13.08 -8.00
N TYR A 364 9.95 -14.10 -7.17
CA TYR A 364 8.89 -15.10 -7.37
C TYR A 364 7.47 -14.48 -7.36
N GLU A 365 7.15 -13.60 -6.40
CA GLU A 365 5.84 -12.95 -6.32
C GLU A 365 5.63 -11.90 -7.43
N GLU A 366 6.65 -11.13 -7.81
CA GLU A 366 6.55 -10.16 -8.90
C GLU A 366 6.28 -10.85 -10.26
N LEU A 367 6.96 -11.96 -10.55
CA LEU A 367 6.68 -12.80 -11.73
C LEU A 367 5.27 -13.43 -11.68
N ARG A 368 4.79 -13.80 -10.50
CA ARG A 368 3.43 -14.35 -10.30
C ARG A 368 2.34 -13.32 -10.57
N ILE A 369 2.54 -12.06 -10.16
CA ILE A 369 1.61 -10.96 -10.43
C ILE A 369 1.65 -10.57 -11.91
N TRP A 370 2.85 -10.44 -12.50
CA TRP A 370 3.03 -10.09 -13.90
C TRP A 370 2.40 -11.12 -14.86
N SER A 371 2.53 -12.42 -14.56
CA SER A 371 1.92 -13.48 -15.37
C SER A 371 0.39 -13.51 -15.29
N TYR A 372 -0.21 -13.14 -14.14
CA TYR A 372 -1.65 -13.03 -14.00
C TYR A 372 -2.22 -11.86 -14.83
N ASP A 373 -1.58 -10.69 -14.76
CA ASP A 373 -1.99 -9.52 -15.52
C ASP A 373 -1.74 -9.69 -17.04
N MET A 374 -0.65 -10.35 -17.45
CA MET A 374 -0.42 -10.70 -18.87
C MET A 374 -1.44 -11.70 -19.41
N MET A 375 -1.84 -12.73 -18.65
CA MET A 375 -2.89 -13.65 -19.06
C MET A 375 -4.25 -12.95 -19.19
N ARG A 376 -4.57 -12.03 -18.27
CA ARG A 376 -5.82 -11.26 -18.33
C ARG A 376 -5.82 -10.28 -19.50
N TYR A 377 -4.75 -9.49 -19.66
CA TYR A 377 -4.60 -8.53 -20.76
C TYR A 377 -4.65 -9.20 -22.14
N ALA A 378 -4.05 -10.39 -22.30
CA ALA A 378 -4.17 -11.18 -23.52
C ALA A 378 -5.62 -11.66 -23.75
N THR A 379 -6.30 -12.16 -22.71
CA THR A 379 -7.69 -12.66 -22.81
C THR A 379 -8.67 -11.53 -23.14
N ASP A 380 -8.49 -10.36 -22.53
CA ASP A 380 -9.33 -9.17 -22.74
C ASP A 380 -9.11 -8.58 -24.16
N LEU A 381 -7.88 -8.60 -24.69
CA LEU A 381 -7.61 -8.21 -26.08
C LEU A 381 -8.27 -9.13 -27.14
N PHE A 382 -8.56 -10.38 -26.80
CA PHE A 382 -9.06 -11.38 -27.76
C PHE A 382 -10.58 -11.48 -27.87
N ASN A 383 -11.35 -10.89 -26.95
CA ASN A 383 -12.81 -11.02 -26.93
C ASN A 383 -13.58 -9.84 -27.54
N GLU A 384 -12.94 -8.68 -27.82
CA GLU A 384 -13.66 -7.43 -28.18
C GLU A 384 -13.64 -7.01 -29.66
N ARG A 385 -13.16 -7.83 -30.59
CA ARG A 385 -13.26 -7.52 -32.03
C ARG A 385 -13.53 -8.75 -32.91
N PHE A 386 -14.81 -9.09 -33.03
CA PHE A 386 -15.43 -9.63 -34.25
C PHE A 386 -16.96 -9.48 -34.14
N ILE A 387 -17.62 -8.82 -35.12
CA ILE A 387 -19.00 -9.04 -35.66
C ILE A 387 -19.66 -7.73 -36.20
N TYR A 388 -20.09 -7.77 -37.48
CA TYR A 388 -20.89 -6.83 -38.30
C TYR A 388 -20.30 -5.57 -39.00
N GLN A 389 -19.82 -5.77 -40.25
CA GLN A 389 -19.94 -4.83 -41.38
C GLN A 389 -19.49 -5.46 -42.73
N GLY A 390 -20.43 -5.99 -43.53
CA GLY A 390 -20.08 -6.57 -44.85
C GLY A 390 -21.19 -6.69 -45.91
N SER A 391 -22.48 -6.52 -45.57
CA SER A 391 -23.57 -6.77 -46.51
C SER A 391 -23.76 -5.64 -47.55
N LEU A 392 -24.14 -6.05 -48.77
CA LEU A 392 -24.29 -5.18 -49.94
C LEU A 392 -25.32 -4.04 -49.74
N SER A 393 -26.30 -4.26 -48.85
CA SER A 393 -27.30 -3.28 -48.40
C SER A 393 -26.69 -1.98 -47.89
N TYR A 394 -25.52 -2.05 -47.23
CA TYR A 394 -24.81 -0.87 -46.72
C TYR A 394 -24.22 0.01 -47.83
N ARG A 395 -23.81 -0.60 -48.96
CA ARG A 395 -23.22 0.13 -50.09
C ARG A 395 -24.29 0.90 -50.87
N LEU A 396 -25.47 0.33 -51.08
CA LEU A 396 -26.60 1.00 -51.77
C LEU A 396 -27.15 2.19 -50.98
N GLY A 397 -27.21 2.12 -49.65
CA GLY A 397 -27.67 3.24 -48.80
C GLY A 397 -26.76 4.48 -48.84
N ARG A 398 -25.49 4.34 -49.25
CA ARG A 398 -24.50 5.42 -49.21
C ARG A 398 -24.54 6.34 -50.43
N THR A 399 -24.96 5.83 -51.59
CA THR A 399 -25.07 6.61 -52.83
C THR A 399 -26.29 7.54 -52.82
N LEU A 400 -27.39 7.12 -52.19
CA LEU A 400 -28.64 7.87 -52.10
C LEU A 400 -28.69 8.93 -50.98
N THR A 401 -27.69 8.97 -50.08
CA THR A 401 -27.68 9.87 -48.90
C THR A 401 -26.72 11.06 -49.00
N LEU A 402 -26.04 11.23 -50.14
CA LEU A 402 -25.13 12.37 -50.40
C LEU A 402 -25.79 13.77 -50.24
N PRO A 403 -27.08 14.00 -50.61
CA PRO A 403 -27.74 15.28 -50.36
C PRO A 403 -27.96 15.63 -48.87
N LEU A 404 -27.88 14.66 -47.95
CA LEU A 404 -28.14 14.86 -46.51
C LEU A 404 -26.88 15.23 -45.71
N ARG A 405 -25.68 15.15 -46.31
CA ARG A 405 -24.42 15.49 -45.60
C ARG A 405 -24.25 16.98 -45.33
N THR A 406 -24.90 17.84 -46.12
CA THR A 406 -24.87 19.31 -45.95
C THR A 406 -25.54 19.79 -44.66
N ILE A 407 -26.30 18.93 -43.97
CA ILE A 407 -26.96 19.25 -42.69
C ILE A 407 -26.10 18.80 -41.46
N LYS A 408 -25.21 17.81 -41.61
CA LYS A 408 -24.43 17.23 -40.49
C LYS A 408 -23.19 18.02 -40.05
N GLY A 409 -22.93 19.19 -40.64
CA GLY A 409 -21.72 19.98 -40.36
C GLY A 409 -21.68 20.76 -39.04
N ARG A 410 -22.74 20.75 -38.21
CA ARG A 410 -22.88 21.68 -37.07
C ARG A 410 -22.66 21.12 -35.66
N TYR A 411 -22.63 19.80 -35.44
CA TYR A 411 -22.50 19.23 -34.09
C TYR A 411 -21.55 18.02 -34.06
N ARG A 412 -20.34 18.23 -33.51
CA ARG A 412 -19.44 17.15 -33.04
C ARG A 412 -19.54 17.10 -31.50
N SER A 413 -19.66 15.90 -30.93
CA SER A 413 -19.68 15.73 -29.47
C SER A 413 -18.35 16.15 -28.84
N VAL A 414 -18.41 16.86 -27.73
CA VAL A 414 -17.23 17.32 -26.99
C VAL A 414 -16.66 16.15 -26.17
N ARG A 415 -15.32 16.00 -26.17
CA ARG A 415 -14.57 14.97 -25.43
C ARG A 415 -13.41 15.63 -24.70
N ILE A 416 -13.43 15.65 -23.37
CA ILE A 416 -12.41 16.30 -22.53
C ILE A 416 -11.96 15.32 -21.44
N THR A 417 -10.67 15.36 -21.06
CA THR A 417 -10.18 14.71 -19.82
C THR A 417 -9.70 15.80 -18.87
N VAL A 418 -10.13 15.74 -17.61
CA VAL A 418 -9.68 16.62 -16.52
C VAL A 418 -9.05 15.79 -15.41
N ASN A 419 -8.12 16.37 -14.65
CA ASN A 419 -7.35 15.64 -13.64
C ASN A 419 -7.61 16.05 -12.19
N ASP A 420 -8.60 16.93 -11.96
CA ASP A 420 -9.08 17.37 -10.65
C ASP A 420 -10.51 17.94 -10.75
N VAL A 421 -11.20 18.03 -9.61
CA VAL A 421 -12.59 18.51 -9.50
C VAL A 421 -12.72 20.02 -9.78
N GLY A 422 -11.68 20.82 -9.54
CA GLY A 422 -11.67 22.24 -9.86
C GLY A 422 -11.74 22.49 -11.37
N LYS A 423 -10.92 21.78 -12.15
CA LYS A 423 -10.97 21.77 -13.61
C LYS A 423 -12.25 21.15 -14.14
N LEU A 424 -12.81 20.13 -13.49
CA LEU A 424 -14.13 19.59 -13.84
C LEU A 424 -15.20 20.69 -13.78
N ARG A 425 -15.26 21.44 -12.68
CA ARG A 425 -16.20 22.57 -12.52
C ARG A 425 -16.07 23.59 -13.65
N LEU A 426 -14.86 24.01 -13.99
CA LEU A 426 -14.60 24.98 -15.07
C LEU A 426 -15.05 24.46 -16.45
N HIS A 427 -14.79 23.20 -16.78
CA HIS A 427 -15.21 22.63 -18.07
C HIS A 427 -16.73 22.39 -18.14
N ILE A 428 -17.37 22.01 -17.02
CA ILE A 428 -18.83 21.94 -16.92
C ILE A 428 -19.44 23.33 -17.18
N GLN A 429 -18.92 24.40 -16.54
CA GLN A 429 -19.39 25.77 -16.75
C GLN A 429 -19.33 26.18 -18.24
N ASN A 430 -18.21 25.91 -18.92
CA ASN A 430 -18.02 26.25 -20.34
C ASN A 430 -18.95 25.49 -21.31
N LEU A 431 -19.52 24.35 -20.89
CA LEU A 431 -20.44 23.55 -21.68
C LEU A 431 -21.91 23.70 -21.24
N MET A 432 -22.15 24.36 -20.11
CA MET A 432 -23.44 24.39 -19.43
C MET A 432 -24.58 24.90 -20.32
N ASP A 433 -24.35 25.94 -21.11
CA ASP A 433 -25.38 26.52 -22.01
C ASP A 433 -25.73 25.62 -23.20
N ARG A 434 -24.88 24.64 -23.52
CA ARG A 434 -25.05 23.74 -24.67
C ARG A 434 -25.89 22.51 -24.35
N VAL A 435 -26.08 22.20 -23.07
CA VAL A 435 -26.74 20.96 -22.59
C VAL A 435 -27.92 21.26 -21.67
N ASP A 436 -28.93 20.38 -21.70
CA ASP A 436 -30.11 20.42 -20.82
C ASP A 436 -29.98 19.46 -19.64
N ILE A 437 -29.21 18.37 -19.85
CA ILE A 437 -29.03 17.29 -18.89
C ILE A 437 -27.54 17.10 -18.64
N VAL A 438 -27.15 17.00 -17.37
CA VAL A 438 -25.83 16.49 -16.97
C VAL A 438 -26.03 15.15 -16.26
N SER A 439 -25.50 14.08 -16.84
CA SER A 439 -25.48 12.77 -16.21
C SER A 439 -24.11 12.48 -15.61
N PHE A 440 -24.10 11.82 -14.47
CA PHE A 440 -22.90 11.44 -13.75
C PHE A 440 -22.85 9.93 -13.58
N ASP A 441 -21.66 9.36 -13.72
CA ASP A 441 -21.35 8.08 -13.09
C ASP A 441 -21.34 8.23 -11.56
N ILE A 442 -21.64 7.15 -10.84
CA ILE A 442 -21.72 7.19 -9.38
C ILE A 442 -20.35 7.00 -8.72
N PHE A 443 -19.66 5.90 -9.02
CA PHE A 443 -18.47 5.49 -8.28
C PHE A 443 -17.20 6.08 -8.89
N ASP A 444 -16.20 6.34 -8.04
CA ASP A 444 -14.93 7.01 -8.35
C ASP A 444 -15.11 8.45 -8.94
N THR A 445 -16.37 8.88 -9.14
CA THR A 445 -16.83 10.10 -9.79
C THR A 445 -17.61 10.99 -8.81
N LEU A 446 -18.80 10.58 -8.35
CA LEU A 446 -19.58 11.29 -7.33
C LEU A 446 -19.21 10.80 -5.92
N LEU A 447 -19.11 9.48 -5.75
CA LEU A 447 -18.85 8.79 -4.51
C LEU A 447 -17.52 8.04 -4.59
N GLU A 448 -16.67 8.22 -3.59
CA GLU A 448 -15.43 7.47 -3.40
C GLU A 448 -15.57 6.47 -2.25
N ARG A 449 -14.72 5.43 -2.25
CA ARG A 449 -14.66 4.42 -1.19
C ARG A 449 -13.44 4.62 -0.29
N ILE A 450 -13.60 4.31 1.00
CA ILE A 450 -12.48 4.17 1.95
C ILE A 450 -11.88 2.76 2.01
N VAL A 451 -12.44 1.80 1.25
CA VAL A 451 -11.96 0.41 1.15
C VAL A 451 -11.62 0.06 -0.29
N GLU A 452 -10.52 -0.66 -0.48
CA GLU A 452 -10.10 -1.21 -1.76
C GLU A 452 -9.50 -2.62 -1.54
N PRO A 453 -9.67 -3.57 -2.48
CA PRO A 453 -10.51 -3.48 -3.68
C PRO A 453 -12.02 -3.42 -3.33
N PRO A 454 -12.92 -3.03 -4.27
CA PRO A 454 -14.34 -2.86 -3.97
C PRO A 454 -15.03 -4.16 -3.50
N ASP A 455 -14.57 -5.33 -3.96
CA ASP A 455 -15.05 -6.63 -3.50
C ASP A 455 -14.91 -6.84 -1.98
N LYS A 456 -14.02 -6.07 -1.30
CA LYS A 456 -13.86 -6.14 0.16
C LYS A 456 -15.15 -5.78 0.90
N VAL A 457 -16.02 -4.98 0.30
CA VAL A 457 -17.36 -4.67 0.83
C VAL A 457 -18.16 -5.96 1.07
N LYS A 458 -18.10 -6.92 0.14
CA LYS A 458 -18.82 -8.21 0.24
C LYS A 458 -18.36 -9.01 1.47
N GLU A 459 -17.06 -9.01 1.74
CA GLU A 459 -16.51 -9.67 2.93
C GLU A 459 -16.94 -8.99 4.24
N ILE A 460 -16.95 -7.65 4.25
CA ILE A 460 -17.39 -6.86 5.41
C ILE A 460 -18.86 -7.15 5.70
N VAL A 461 -19.71 -7.16 4.67
CA VAL A 461 -21.13 -7.54 4.79
C VAL A 461 -21.27 -8.97 5.30
N ALA A 462 -20.53 -9.93 4.75
CA ALA A 462 -20.58 -11.31 5.22
C ALA A 462 -20.30 -11.44 6.72
N ARG A 463 -19.29 -10.75 7.27
CA ARG A 463 -19.01 -10.78 8.72
C ARG A 463 -20.16 -10.24 9.57
N PHE A 464 -20.89 -9.23 9.10
CA PHE A 464 -22.01 -8.65 9.85
C PHE A 464 -23.30 -9.46 9.63
N ALA A 465 -23.60 -9.88 8.41
CA ALA A 465 -24.80 -10.65 8.06
C ALA A 465 -24.84 -12.05 8.70
N CYS A 466 -23.69 -12.67 8.96
CA CYS A 466 -23.60 -13.90 9.77
C CYS A 466 -24.10 -13.70 11.23
N GLN A 467 -24.14 -12.47 11.74
CA GLN A 467 -24.75 -12.17 13.04
C GLN A 467 -26.27 -12.14 12.93
N ASP A 468 -26.81 -11.67 11.81
CA ASP A 468 -28.26 -11.65 11.54
C ASP A 468 -28.82 -13.07 11.36
N THR A 469 -28.13 -13.95 10.63
CA THR A 469 -28.53 -15.36 10.48
C THR A 469 -28.60 -16.08 11.83
N LYS A 470 -27.60 -15.84 12.69
CA LYS A 470 -27.57 -16.40 14.05
C LYS A 470 -28.66 -15.79 14.95
N LYS A 471 -28.81 -14.47 14.95
CA LYS A 471 -29.78 -13.77 15.79
C LYS A 471 -31.24 -14.12 15.45
N LEU A 472 -31.56 -14.25 14.17
CA LEU A 472 -32.94 -14.43 13.71
C LEU A 472 -33.35 -15.90 13.59
N ARG A 473 -32.41 -16.81 13.25
CA ARG A 473 -32.73 -18.21 12.92
C ARG A 473 -31.83 -19.24 13.63
N ASP A 474 -30.98 -18.81 14.56
CA ASP A 474 -29.97 -19.63 15.24
C ASP A 474 -29.03 -20.40 14.28
N MET A 475 -28.83 -19.84 13.09
CA MET A 475 -27.98 -20.42 12.04
C MET A 475 -26.55 -19.89 12.14
N GLU A 476 -25.64 -20.73 12.63
CA GLU A 476 -24.20 -20.47 12.56
C GLU A 476 -23.68 -20.70 11.14
N LEU A 477 -23.45 -19.60 10.42
CA LEU A 477 -22.87 -19.58 9.08
C LEU A 477 -21.53 -18.84 9.14
N SER A 478 -20.45 -19.38 8.57
CA SER A 478 -19.19 -18.62 8.51
C SER A 478 -19.24 -17.55 7.41
N PRO A 479 -18.45 -16.47 7.50
CA PRO A 479 -18.37 -15.48 6.42
C PRO A 479 -17.92 -16.07 5.08
N VAL A 480 -17.13 -17.16 5.12
CA VAL A 480 -16.70 -17.88 3.92
C VAL A 480 -17.87 -18.60 3.27
N ASP A 481 -18.72 -19.27 4.05
CA ASP A 481 -19.90 -19.97 3.55
C ASP A 481 -20.95 -18.98 3.00
N PHE A 482 -21.13 -17.83 3.68
CA PHE A 482 -21.98 -16.75 3.20
C PHE A 482 -21.51 -16.21 1.84
N LEU A 483 -20.20 -15.98 1.67
CA LEU A 483 -19.62 -15.54 0.40
C LEU A 483 -19.71 -16.60 -0.70
N ALA A 484 -19.51 -17.88 -0.37
CA ALA A 484 -19.66 -18.99 -1.30
C ALA A 484 -21.11 -19.12 -1.78
N LEU A 485 -22.08 -18.99 -0.88
CA LEU A 485 -23.51 -18.98 -1.21
C LEU A 485 -23.88 -17.76 -2.07
N ARG A 486 -23.44 -16.56 -1.70
CA ARG A 486 -23.63 -15.34 -2.52
C ARG A 486 -23.10 -15.56 -3.94
N SER A 487 -21.89 -16.08 -4.06
CA SER A 487 -21.23 -16.33 -5.35
C SER A 487 -21.97 -17.38 -6.19
N LYS A 488 -22.50 -18.45 -5.57
CA LYS A 488 -23.33 -19.46 -6.23
C LYS A 488 -24.59 -18.82 -6.84
N VAL A 489 -25.34 -18.06 -6.05
CA VAL A 489 -26.61 -17.44 -6.48
C VAL A 489 -26.37 -16.31 -7.49
N GLU A 490 -25.39 -15.45 -7.27
CA GLU A 490 -24.99 -14.37 -8.19
C GLU A 490 -24.61 -14.93 -9.58
N THR A 491 -23.84 -16.02 -9.61
CA THR A 491 -23.45 -16.70 -10.86
C THR A 491 -24.67 -17.27 -11.60
N GLN A 492 -25.59 -17.94 -10.90
CA GLN A 492 -26.82 -18.48 -11.49
C GLN A 492 -27.68 -17.36 -12.11
N LEU A 493 -27.89 -16.25 -11.40
CA LEU A 493 -28.70 -15.12 -11.87
C LEU A 493 -28.10 -14.43 -13.09
N ARG A 494 -26.78 -14.20 -13.12
CA ARG A 494 -26.11 -13.57 -14.27
C ARG A 494 -26.10 -14.46 -15.51
N HIS A 495 -25.96 -15.78 -15.36
CA HIS A 495 -26.13 -16.71 -16.49
C HIS A 495 -27.58 -16.70 -17.03
N GLY A 496 -28.58 -16.62 -16.14
CA GLY A 496 -29.98 -16.41 -16.53
C GLY A 496 -30.16 -15.13 -17.37
N SER A 497 -29.54 -14.02 -16.94
CA SER A 497 -29.58 -12.75 -17.69
C SER A 497 -29.02 -12.85 -19.12
N LEU A 498 -27.88 -13.53 -19.30
CA LEU A 498 -27.33 -13.79 -20.64
C LEU A 498 -28.25 -14.67 -21.49
N SER A 499 -28.92 -15.67 -20.89
CA SER A 499 -29.86 -16.53 -21.63
C SER A 499 -31.11 -15.78 -22.12
N GLU A 500 -31.46 -14.66 -21.47
CA GLU A 500 -32.50 -13.72 -21.94
C GLU A 500 -31.98 -12.70 -22.99
N GLY A 501 -30.73 -12.78 -23.44
CA GLY A 501 -30.12 -11.86 -24.40
C GLY A 501 -29.71 -10.49 -23.83
N LYS A 502 -29.78 -10.35 -22.50
CA LYS A 502 -29.39 -9.15 -21.75
C LYS A 502 -27.88 -9.18 -21.44
N ASP A 503 -27.39 -8.20 -20.69
CA ASP A 503 -25.97 -8.16 -20.30
C ASP A 503 -25.74 -9.08 -19.06
N TYR A 504 -24.49 -9.33 -18.67
CA TYR A 504 -24.11 -10.21 -17.55
C TYR A 504 -24.36 -9.55 -16.17
N GLU A 505 -25.61 -9.16 -15.95
CA GLU A 505 -26.06 -8.27 -14.88
C GLU A 505 -27.16 -8.92 -14.03
N CYS A 506 -27.23 -8.53 -12.76
CA CYS A 506 -28.23 -9.00 -11.80
C CYS A 506 -28.43 -8.00 -10.66
N SER A 507 -29.60 -8.00 -10.03
CA SER A 507 -29.89 -7.14 -8.88
C SER A 507 -29.62 -7.81 -7.54
N TYR A 508 -29.19 -7.01 -6.54
CA TYR A 508 -28.84 -7.48 -5.21
C TYR A 508 -30.03 -8.11 -4.49
N SER A 509 -31.21 -7.51 -4.62
CA SER A 509 -32.46 -8.07 -4.10
C SER A 509 -32.70 -9.51 -4.58
N ASN A 510 -32.39 -9.80 -5.84
CA ASN A 510 -32.53 -11.16 -6.37
C ASN A 510 -31.46 -12.11 -5.83
N ILE A 511 -30.22 -11.62 -5.61
CA ILE A 511 -29.15 -12.40 -4.97
C ILE A 511 -29.56 -12.78 -3.54
N VAL A 512 -29.92 -11.81 -2.69
CA VAL A 512 -30.29 -12.07 -1.29
C VAL A 512 -31.53 -12.96 -1.21
N ARG A 513 -32.53 -12.77 -2.08
CA ARG A 513 -33.70 -13.65 -2.16
C ARG A 513 -33.34 -15.11 -2.44
N GLY A 514 -32.43 -15.36 -3.39
CA GLY A 514 -31.95 -16.70 -3.69
C GLY A 514 -31.12 -17.29 -2.54
N MET A 515 -30.28 -16.48 -1.87
CA MET A 515 -29.52 -16.92 -0.69
C MET A 515 -30.44 -17.34 0.46
N VAL A 516 -31.45 -16.52 0.79
CA VAL A 516 -32.43 -16.82 1.85
C VAL A 516 -33.23 -18.08 1.54
N GLN A 517 -33.60 -18.28 0.27
CA GLN A 517 -34.33 -19.47 -0.17
C GLN A 517 -33.49 -20.75 -0.09
N GLU A 518 -32.20 -20.68 -0.42
CA GLU A 518 -31.24 -21.77 -0.25
C GLU A 518 -30.96 -22.08 1.24
N LEU A 519 -30.87 -21.05 2.10
CA LEU A 519 -30.61 -21.22 3.54
C LEU A 519 -31.80 -21.81 4.31
N THR A 520 -33.02 -21.36 4.02
CA THR A 520 -34.22 -21.69 4.82
C THR A 520 -35.19 -22.66 4.14
N GLY A 521 -34.93 -23.00 2.86
CA GLY A 521 -35.82 -23.82 2.02
C GLY A 521 -37.10 -23.11 1.55
N ARG A 522 -37.31 -21.84 1.93
CA ARG A 522 -38.49 -21.04 1.60
C ARG A 522 -38.13 -19.55 1.52
N TYR A 523 -39.09 -18.68 1.16
CA TYR A 523 -38.88 -17.24 1.32
C TYR A 523 -39.05 -16.87 2.81
N ASP A 524 -38.14 -16.02 3.31
CA ASP A 524 -38.12 -15.52 4.69
C ASP A 524 -37.84 -14.01 4.66
N GLU A 525 -38.89 -13.21 4.87
CA GLU A 525 -38.88 -11.76 4.67
C GLU A 525 -38.01 -11.04 5.71
N GLU A 526 -38.08 -11.46 6.98
CA GLU A 526 -37.31 -10.85 8.08
C GLU A 526 -35.80 -11.07 7.90
N LEU A 527 -35.39 -12.26 7.45
CA LEU A 527 -33.97 -12.54 7.15
C LEU A 527 -33.50 -11.83 5.88
N PHE A 528 -34.38 -11.71 4.87
CA PHE A 528 -34.11 -10.93 3.66
C PHE A 528 -33.85 -9.46 3.99
N ASP A 529 -34.75 -8.82 4.73
CA ASP A 529 -34.64 -7.41 5.11
C ASP A 529 -33.39 -7.14 5.97
N ALA A 530 -33.05 -8.05 6.89
CA ALA A 530 -31.84 -7.91 7.71
C ALA A 530 -30.55 -7.93 6.87
N ILE A 531 -30.40 -8.87 5.93
CA ILE A 531 -29.22 -8.96 5.07
C ILE A 531 -29.13 -7.74 4.13
N ILE A 532 -30.25 -7.29 3.57
CA ILE A 532 -30.33 -6.08 2.75
C ILE A 532 -29.92 -4.84 3.57
N HIS A 533 -30.44 -4.69 4.79
CA HIS A 533 -30.10 -3.59 5.68
C HIS A 533 -28.59 -3.59 6.00
N THR A 534 -28.02 -4.76 6.30
CA THR A 534 -26.59 -4.90 6.59
C THR A 534 -25.69 -4.55 5.38
N GLU A 535 -26.07 -4.90 4.13
CA GLU A 535 -25.34 -4.40 2.94
C GLU A 535 -25.46 -2.88 2.79
N LEU A 536 -26.68 -2.33 2.93
CA LEU A 536 -26.93 -0.89 2.80
C LEU A 536 -26.15 -0.06 3.83
N GLU A 537 -26.12 -0.49 5.10
CA GLU A 537 -25.38 0.21 6.15
C GLU A 537 -23.86 0.11 5.96
N VAL A 538 -23.34 -1.01 5.44
CA VAL A 538 -21.92 -1.11 5.07
C VAL A 538 -21.60 -0.19 3.89
N GLU A 539 -22.39 -0.19 2.82
CA GLU A 539 -22.19 0.68 1.65
C GLU A 539 -22.25 2.17 2.03
N LYS A 540 -23.24 2.58 2.85
CA LYS A 540 -23.25 3.93 3.43
C LYS A 540 -21.96 4.24 4.17
N LYS A 541 -21.43 3.34 4.99
CA LYS A 541 -20.22 3.61 5.79
C LYS A 541 -18.92 3.66 4.98
N VAL A 542 -18.80 2.84 3.94
CA VAL A 542 -17.59 2.81 3.10
C VAL A 542 -17.56 3.92 2.04
N LEU A 543 -18.73 4.47 1.66
CA LEU A 543 -18.85 5.52 0.66
C LEU A 543 -18.84 6.93 1.28
N TYR A 544 -18.28 7.90 0.55
CA TYR A 544 -18.40 9.32 0.84
C TYR A 544 -18.47 10.14 -0.45
N VAL A 545 -19.06 11.34 -0.37
CA VAL A 545 -19.11 12.27 -1.52
C VAL A 545 -17.72 12.85 -1.76
N LYS A 546 -17.20 12.71 -2.99
CA LYS A 546 -15.92 13.31 -3.41
C LYS A 546 -15.95 14.82 -3.18
N ASP A 547 -14.85 15.37 -2.68
CA ASP A 547 -14.78 16.77 -2.28
C ASP A 547 -14.98 17.72 -3.47
N GLY A 548 -15.73 18.81 -3.28
CA GLY A 548 -16.13 19.74 -4.34
C GLY A 548 -17.31 19.29 -5.22
N ILE A 549 -17.70 18.01 -5.24
CA ILE A 549 -18.85 17.55 -6.05
C ILE A 549 -20.16 18.21 -5.62
N ARG A 550 -20.41 18.38 -4.31
CA ARG A 550 -21.61 19.08 -3.80
C ARG A 550 -21.77 20.49 -4.38
N ASP A 551 -20.67 21.20 -4.58
CA ASP A 551 -20.70 22.57 -5.13
C ASP A 551 -21.00 22.56 -6.62
N ILE A 552 -20.53 21.55 -7.35
CA ILE A 552 -20.88 21.33 -8.76
C ILE A 552 -22.37 21.00 -8.90
N LEU A 553 -22.92 20.11 -8.05
CA LEU A 553 -24.34 19.75 -8.07
C LEU A 553 -25.24 20.97 -7.76
N LYS A 554 -24.91 21.74 -6.71
CA LYS A 554 -25.60 23.01 -6.37
C LYS A 554 -25.54 24.03 -7.51
N MET A 555 -24.37 24.21 -8.12
CA MET A 555 -24.18 25.11 -9.27
C MET A 555 -25.07 24.70 -10.45
N LEU A 556 -25.13 23.41 -10.78
CA LEU A 556 -25.92 22.91 -11.91
C LEU A 556 -27.43 23.02 -11.67
N LYS A 557 -27.92 22.71 -10.47
CA LYS A 557 -29.34 22.94 -10.12
C LYS A 557 -29.69 24.43 -10.10
N GLY A 558 -28.81 25.28 -9.60
CA GLY A 558 -28.96 26.74 -9.68
C GLY A 558 -29.02 27.28 -11.12
N ALA A 559 -28.35 26.60 -12.06
CA ALA A 559 -28.43 26.87 -13.50
C ALA A 559 -29.60 26.17 -14.23
N GLY A 560 -30.56 25.60 -13.48
CA GLY A 560 -31.76 24.96 -14.04
C GLY A 560 -31.51 23.67 -14.82
N LYS A 561 -30.36 23.00 -14.62
CA LYS A 561 -30.02 21.76 -15.33
C LYS A 561 -30.67 20.54 -14.69
N ARG A 562 -31.15 19.61 -15.53
CA ARG A 562 -31.58 18.29 -15.08
C ARG A 562 -30.36 17.41 -14.79
N LEU A 563 -30.37 16.74 -13.66
CA LEU A 563 -29.25 15.93 -13.18
C LEU A 563 -29.65 14.47 -13.03
N ILE A 564 -28.80 13.59 -13.55
CA ILE A 564 -29.08 12.15 -13.60
C ILE A 564 -27.87 11.37 -13.09
N ALA A 565 -28.09 10.32 -12.31
CA ALA A 565 -27.05 9.35 -11.98
C ALA A 565 -27.22 8.08 -12.82
N ILE A 566 -26.11 7.49 -13.29
CA ILE A 566 -26.09 6.25 -14.08
C ILE A 566 -25.01 5.33 -13.49
N SER A 567 -25.31 4.05 -13.25
CA SER A 567 -24.35 3.12 -12.64
C SER A 567 -24.45 1.68 -13.15
N ASP A 568 -23.30 1.03 -13.29
CA ASP A 568 -23.16 -0.41 -13.59
C ASP A 568 -23.00 -1.22 -12.29
N MET A 569 -23.86 -0.97 -11.29
CA MET A 569 -23.80 -1.60 -9.98
C MET A 569 -24.93 -2.59 -9.78
N TYR A 570 -24.63 -3.68 -9.07
CA TYR A 570 -25.58 -4.72 -8.68
C TYR A 570 -26.67 -4.26 -7.69
N LEU A 571 -26.50 -3.14 -6.97
CA LEU A 571 -27.55 -2.60 -6.09
C LEU A 571 -28.76 -2.12 -6.90
N ASP A 572 -29.96 -2.42 -6.39
CA ASP A 572 -31.22 -1.88 -6.90
C ASP A 572 -31.32 -0.35 -6.66
N ARG A 573 -32.12 0.37 -7.47
CA ARG A 573 -32.17 1.85 -7.43
C ARG A 573 -32.54 2.39 -6.05
N LEU A 574 -33.49 1.74 -5.38
CA LEU A 574 -33.98 2.15 -4.05
C LEU A 574 -32.86 2.23 -3.00
N TYR A 575 -31.88 1.33 -3.06
CA TYR A 575 -30.74 1.33 -2.12
C TYR A 575 -29.72 2.43 -2.47
N LEU A 576 -29.54 2.73 -3.76
CA LEU A 576 -28.73 3.86 -4.20
C LEU A 576 -29.39 5.20 -3.89
N GLU A 577 -30.71 5.31 -3.96
CA GLU A 577 -31.48 6.46 -3.46
C GLU A 577 -31.26 6.65 -1.95
N ALA A 578 -31.35 5.58 -1.15
CA ALA A 578 -31.06 5.63 0.29
C ALA A 578 -29.59 5.99 0.63
N ILE A 579 -28.62 5.56 -0.19
CA ILE A 579 -27.22 6.03 -0.08
C ILE A 579 -27.13 7.51 -0.43
N PHE A 580 -27.79 7.97 -1.49
CA PHE A 580 -27.77 9.37 -1.91
C PHE A 580 -28.47 10.28 -0.89
N GLU A 581 -29.47 9.78 -0.17
CA GLU A 581 -30.14 10.47 0.94
C GLU A 581 -29.22 10.59 2.16
N ASP A 582 -28.60 9.49 2.61
CA ASP A 582 -27.56 9.50 3.68
C ASP A 582 -26.40 10.43 3.33
N LYS A 583 -26.01 10.47 2.05
CA LYS A 583 -25.00 11.39 1.54
C LYS A 583 -25.52 12.80 1.27
N ALA A 584 -26.78 13.12 1.55
CA ALA A 584 -27.39 14.42 1.31
C ALA A 584 -27.09 14.97 -0.09
N ILE A 585 -27.23 14.11 -1.10
CA ILE A 585 -27.13 14.47 -2.52
C ILE A 585 -28.36 14.07 -3.34
N LEU A 586 -29.29 13.26 -2.80
CA LEU A 586 -30.49 12.81 -3.50
C LEU A 586 -31.34 13.98 -4.04
N GLU A 587 -31.49 15.06 -3.26
CA GLU A 587 -32.21 16.28 -3.67
C GLU A 587 -31.68 16.91 -4.97
N PHE A 588 -30.43 16.65 -5.35
CA PHE A 588 -29.84 17.15 -6.59
C PHE A 588 -30.16 16.27 -7.79
N PHE A 589 -30.74 15.08 -7.68
CA PHE A 589 -30.97 14.19 -8.83
C PHE A 589 -32.44 14.09 -9.20
N ASP A 590 -32.73 14.23 -10.50
CA ASP A 590 -34.09 14.09 -11.06
C ASP A 590 -34.42 12.62 -11.39
N SER A 591 -33.40 11.78 -11.58
CA SER A 591 -33.53 10.34 -11.85
C SER A 591 -32.22 9.59 -11.59
N ILE A 592 -32.32 8.34 -11.13
CA ILE A 592 -31.19 7.41 -11.01
C ILE A 592 -31.48 6.18 -11.91
N TYR A 593 -30.48 5.76 -12.68
CA TYR A 593 -30.54 4.59 -13.57
C TYR A 593 -29.43 3.58 -13.23
N VAL A 594 -29.81 2.31 -13.13
CA VAL A 594 -28.90 1.24 -12.71
C VAL A 594 -28.97 0.06 -13.67
N SER A 595 -27.83 -0.59 -13.91
CA SER A 595 -27.76 -1.77 -14.76
C SER A 595 -28.45 -2.98 -14.14
N SER A 596 -28.49 -3.09 -12.81
CA SER A 596 -29.13 -4.16 -12.04
C SER A 596 -30.62 -4.38 -12.37
N GLU A 597 -31.41 -3.30 -12.42
CA GLU A 597 -32.85 -3.34 -12.71
C GLU A 597 -33.15 -3.65 -14.19
N SER A 598 -32.42 -2.99 -15.09
CA SER A 598 -32.61 -3.08 -16.53
C SER A 598 -31.94 -4.32 -17.16
N ARG A 599 -30.97 -4.90 -16.42
CA ARG A 599 -30.00 -5.92 -16.83
C ARG A 599 -29.19 -5.55 -18.08
N VAL A 600 -28.93 -4.25 -18.26
CA VAL A 600 -28.06 -3.72 -19.32
C VAL A 600 -27.12 -2.64 -18.81
N GLY A 601 -25.85 -2.66 -19.24
CA GLY A 601 -24.80 -1.79 -18.71
C GLY A 601 -24.46 -0.56 -19.58
N LYS A 602 -23.63 0.33 -19.03
CA LYS A 602 -22.96 1.43 -19.73
C LYS A 602 -21.94 0.89 -20.72
N HIS A 603 -21.23 -0.19 -20.37
CA HIS A 603 -20.21 -0.82 -21.23
C HIS A 603 -20.74 -1.18 -22.64
N SER A 604 -21.92 -1.80 -22.73
CA SER A 604 -22.58 -2.15 -23.99
C SER A 604 -23.24 -0.96 -24.70
N GLY A 605 -23.29 0.20 -24.05
CA GLY A 605 -24.03 1.40 -24.48
C GLY A 605 -25.55 1.23 -24.47
N ARG A 606 -26.07 0.09 -24.00
CA ARG A 606 -27.51 -0.19 -23.95
C ARG A 606 -28.20 0.67 -22.88
N LEU A 607 -27.57 0.85 -21.70
CA LEU A 607 -28.12 1.69 -20.64
C LEU A 607 -28.24 3.16 -21.07
N PHE A 608 -27.21 3.74 -21.69
CA PHE A 608 -27.29 5.12 -22.23
C PHE A 608 -28.42 5.31 -23.25
N LYS A 609 -28.69 4.31 -24.11
CA LYS A 609 -29.82 4.36 -25.06
C LYS A 609 -31.17 4.38 -24.34
N GLN A 610 -31.31 3.58 -23.27
CA GLN A 610 -32.53 3.61 -22.44
C GLN A 610 -32.69 4.96 -21.72
N VAL A 611 -31.61 5.54 -21.19
CA VAL A 611 -31.64 6.88 -20.56
C VAL A 611 -32.07 7.95 -21.56
N LEU A 612 -31.48 7.99 -22.75
CA LEU A 612 -31.86 8.95 -23.80
C LEU A 612 -33.33 8.84 -24.20
N PHE A 613 -33.84 7.60 -24.34
CA PHE A 613 -35.25 7.34 -24.65
C PHE A 613 -36.18 7.78 -23.51
N ALA A 614 -35.89 7.40 -22.27
CA ALA A 614 -36.68 7.76 -21.10
C ALA A 614 -36.73 9.28 -20.86
N GLN A 615 -35.61 9.97 -21.06
CA GLN A 615 -35.46 11.42 -20.88
C GLN A 615 -35.94 12.26 -22.08
N LYS A 616 -36.34 11.60 -23.18
CA LYS A 616 -36.87 12.21 -24.42
C LYS A 616 -35.96 13.34 -24.94
N THR A 617 -34.66 13.07 -25.00
CA THR A 617 -33.64 14.09 -25.32
C THR A 617 -32.72 13.65 -26.46
N LEU A 618 -32.04 14.61 -27.08
CA LEU A 618 -31.02 14.36 -28.10
C LEU A 618 -29.64 14.15 -27.44
N PRO A 619 -28.79 13.24 -27.95
CA PRO A 619 -27.46 12.95 -27.37
C PRO A 619 -26.62 14.21 -27.15
N GLU A 620 -26.59 15.11 -28.12
CA GLU A 620 -25.80 16.36 -28.09
C GLU A 620 -26.26 17.37 -27.01
N ARG A 621 -27.47 17.19 -26.46
CA ARG A 621 -28.01 17.98 -25.33
C ARG A 621 -27.71 17.36 -23.96
N VAL A 622 -26.96 16.26 -23.93
CA VAL A 622 -26.49 15.59 -22.71
C VAL A 622 -24.98 15.78 -22.55
N LEU A 623 -24.55 16.05 -21.32
CA LEU A 623 -23.17 15.95 -20.88
C LEU A 623 -23.05 14.80 -19.89
N HIS A 624 -22.19 13.83 -20.15
CA HIS A 624 -21.87 12.76 -19.22
C HIS A 624 -20.49 13.00 -18.56
N VAL A 625 -20.38 12.68 -17.28
CA VAL A 625 -19.15 12.79 -16.48
C VAL A 625 -18.90 11.46 -15.77
N GLY A 626 -17.70 10.90 -15.93
CA GLY A 626 -17.25 9.71 -15.19
C GLY A 626 -15.75 9.47 -15.28
N ASP A 627 -15.20 8.47 -14.61
CA ASP A 627 -13.75 8.21 -14.54
C ASP A 627 -13.24 7.26 -15.64
N ASN A 628 -14.07 6.27 -16.02
CA ASN A 628 -13.64 5.14 -16.82
C ASN A 628 -13.38 5.53 -18.29
N PRO A 629 -12.21 5.20 -18.86
CA PRO A 629 -11.87 5.56 -20.24
C PRO A 629 -12.72 4.84 -21.31
N HIS A 630 -13.42 3.76 -20.97
CA HIS A 630 -14.32 3.04 -21.88
C HIS A 630 -15.80 3.38 -21.64
N SER A 631 -16.38 2.96 -20.51
CA SER A 631 -17.83 3.03 -20.26
C SER A 631 -18.33 4.47 -20.18
N ASP A 632 -17.57 5.35 -19.54
CA ASP A 632 -18.03 6.70 -19.19
C ASP A 632 -17.43 7.79 -20.10
N PHE A 633 -16.51 7.41 -20.98
CA PHE A 633 -15.89 8.32 -21.94
C PHE A 633 -16.11 7.92 -23.40
N LYS A 634 -15.62 6.74 -23.83
CA LYS A 634 -15.72 6.31 -25.23
C LYS A 634 -17.16 5.97 -25.65
N VAL A 635 -17.90 5.20 -24.85
CA VAL A 635 -19.26 4.74 -25.20
C VAL A 635 -20.25 5.90 -25.37
N PRO A 636 -20.48 6.78 -24.37
CA PRO A 636 -21.42 7.90 -24.52
C PRO A 636 -21.01 8.81 -25.68
N ALA A 637 -19.70 9.08 -25.83
CA ALA A 637 -19.23 9.94 -26.91
C ALA A 637 -19.34 9.32 -28.31
N ASN A 638 -19.47 7.99 -28.43
CA ASN A 638 -19.79 7.30 -29.68
C ASN A 638 -21.32 7.30 -29.97
N LEU A 639 -22.16 7.48 -28.95
CA LEU A 639 -23.61 7.70 -29.09
C LEU A 639 -23.97 9.17 -29.38
N GLY A 640 -22.99 10.07 -29.44
CA GLY A 640 -23.18 11.50 -29.68
C GLY A 640 -23.32 12.35 -28.41
N ILE A 641 -23.25 11.75 -27.22
CA ILE A 641 -23.28 12.45 -25.93
C ILE A 641 -21.94 13.19 -25.73
N ASN A 642 -21.97 14.38 -25.13
CA ASN A 642 -20.72 15.06 -24.74
C ASN A 642 -20.14 14.36 -23.50
N ALA A 643 -18.84 14.13 -23.44
CA ALA A 643 -18.22 13.37 -22.34
C ALA A 643 -17.02 14.10 -21.72
N ILE A 644 -17.00 14.18 -20.39
CA ILE A 644 -15.82 14.57 -19.61
C ILE A 644 -15.35 13.37 -18.79
N ARG A 645 -14.09 12.98 -18.98
CA ARG A 645 -13.41 12.00 -18.13
C ARG A 645 -12.76 12.70 -16.93
N LEU A 646 -13.11 12.29 -15.71
CA LEU A 646 -12.43 12.71 -14.47
C LEU A 646 -11.34 11.69 -14.11
N PHE A 647 -10.07 12.03 -14.33
CA PHE A 647 -8.92 11.23 -13.92
C PHE A 647 -8.20 11.87 -12.73
N ASP A 648 -8.83 11.80 -11.57
CA ASP A 648 -8.40 12.46 -10.34
C ASP A 648 -7.09 11.85 -9.80
N LEU A 649 -5.99 12.61 -9.94
CA LEU A 649 -4.65 12.10 -9.64
C LEU A 649 -4.43 11.79 -8.15
N ASP A 650 -5.02 12.58 -7.25
CA ASP A 650 -4.81 12.40 -5.82
C ASP A 650 -5.71 11.28 -5.27
N TYR A 651 -6.93 11.14 -5.80
CA TYR A 651 -7.73 9.94 -5.60
C TYR A 651 -6.99 8.68 -6.07
N HIS A 652 -6.45 8.65 -7.29
CA HIS A 652 -5.74 7.47 -7.79
C HIS A 652 -4.49 7.11 -6.98
N LYS A 653 -3.72 8.09 -6.48
CA LYS A 653 -2.61 7.84 -5.53
C LYS A 653 -3.12 7.19 -4.24
N ARG A 654 -4.22 7.68 -3.67
CA ARG A 654 -4.82 7.13 -2.44
C ARG A 654 -5.36 5.72 -2.67
N LYS A 655 -6.07 5.49 -3.78
CA LYS A 655 -6.58 4.18 -4.22
C LYS A 655 -5.46 3.15 -4.38
N TYR A 656 -4.35 3.55 -5.03
CA TYR A 656 -3.16 2.70 -5.14
C TYR A 656 -2.53 2.41 -3.76
N ALA A 657 -2.38 3.41 -2.89
CA ALA A 657 -1.86 3.20 -1.55
C ALA A 657 -2.75 2.26 -0.71
N LEU A 658 -4.08 2.41 -0.76
CA LEU A 658 -5.04 1.50 -0.14
C LEU A 658 -4.83 0.06 -0.64
N LEU A 659 -4.79 -0.16 -1.96
CA LEU A 659 -4.54 -1.47 -2.56
C LEU A 659 -3.19 -2.10 -2.15
N THR A 660 -2.12 -1.31 -2.15
CA THR A 660 -0.78 -1.79 -1.78
C THR A 660 -0.71 -2.16 -0.30
N TYR A 661 -1.18 -1.30 0.60
CA TYR A 661 -1.19 -1.60 2.03
C TYR A 661 -2.22 -2.67 2.40
N HIS A 662 -3.30 -2.84 1.64
CA HIS A 662 -4.21 -3.98 1.77
C HIS A 662 -3.46 -5.31 1.52
N ARG A 663 -2.74 -5.44 0.40
CA ARG A 663 -1.94 -6.64 0.08
C ARG A 663 -0.91 -6.93 1.19
N PHE A 664 -0.13 -5.92 1.57
CA PHE A 664 0.85 -6.06 2.65
C PHE A 664 0.23 -6.42 4.02
N ALA A 665 -0.98 -5.96 4.33
CA ALA A 665 -1.69 -6.27 5.57
C ALA A 665 -2.32 -7.69 5.59
N VAL A 666 -2.54 -8.29 4.42
CA VAL A 666 -2.89 -9.71 4.27
C VAL A 666 -1.65 -10.58 4.52
N GLU A 667 -0.50 -10.20 3.96
CA GLU A 667 0.76 -10.95 4.07
C GLU A 667 1.42 -10.82 5.46
N THR A 668 1.44 -9.63 6.06
CA THR A 668 2.14 -9.37 7.33
C THR A 668 1.31 -8.48 8.26
N PRO A 669 1.00 -8.92 9.51
CA PRO A 669 0.16 -8.15 10.44
C PRO A 669 0.64 -6.72 10.74
N TYR A 670 1.95 -6.45 10.73
CA TYR A 670 2.52 -5.11 10.94
C TYR A 670 1.90 -4.02 10.06
N TRP A 671 1.54 -4.34 8.82
CA TRP A 671 0.97 -3.36 7.89
C TRP A 671 -0.51 -3.08 8.11
N ARG A 672 -1.21 -3.81 8.99
CA ARG A 672 -2.64 -3.63 9.27
C ARG A 672 -2.93 -2.25 9.86
N GLY A 673 -2.12 -1.79 10.82
CA GLY A 673 -2.16 -0.41 11.32
C GLY A 673 -1.98 0.62 10.21
N ARG A 674 -1.02 0.43 9.29
CA ARG A 674 -0.82 1.35 8.15
C ARG A 674 -1.99 1.35 7.18
N HIS A 675 -2.55 0.18 6.85
CA HIS A 675 -3.71 0.02 5.98
C HIS A 675 -4.94 0.72 6.56
N LEU A 676 -5.23 0.52 7.85
CA LEU A 676 -6.35 1.19 8.54
C LEU A 676 -6.25 2.72 8.43
N LEU A 677 -5.05 3.29 8.62
CA LEU A 677 -4.84 4.73 8.52
C LEU A 677 -5.04 5.27 7.09
N GLN A 678 -4.99 4.44 6.04
CA GLN A 678 -5.32 4.87 4.68
C GLN A 678 -6.83 4.93 4.43
N MET A 679 -7.62 4.13 5.17
CA MET A 679 -9.08 4.17 5.13
C MET A 679 -9.61 5.49 5.70
N ILE A 680 -8.89 6.07 6.67
CA ILE A 680 -9.21 7.40 7.21
C ILE A 680 -9.00 8.46 6.12
N ARG A 681 -9.99 9.34 5.93
CA ARG A 681 -9.91 10.44 4.96
C ARG A 681 -8.94 11.51 5.47
N PRO A 682 -8.14 12.15 4.60
CA PRO A 682 -7.42 13.36 4.96
C PRO A 682 -8.39 14.41 5.53
N ALA A 683 -7.90 15.28 6.40
CA ALA A 683 -8.69 16.43 6.83
C ALA A 683 -8.88 17.42 5.67
N THR A 684 -10.11 17.90 5.48
CA THR A 684 -10.52 18.64 4.27
C THR A 684 -10.85 20.09 4.59
N GLY A 685 -9.86 20.98 4.56
CA GLY A 685 -10.11 22.42 4.65
C GLY A 685 -8.87 23.31 4.63
N ALA A 686 -8.91 24.39 3.85
CA ALA A 686 -7.85 25.41 3.78
C ALA A 686 -7.81 26.36 5.00
N LYS A 687 -8.31 25.91 6.17
CA LYS A 687 -8.45 26.71 7.40
C LYS A 687 -7.92 26.03 8.67
N GLU A 688 -7.40 24.81 8.55
CA GLU A 688 -6.91 24.02 9.67
C GLU A 688 -5.44 24.35 9.93
N ASP A 689 -5.13 24.78 11.16
CA ASP A 689 -3.77 25.15 11.56
C ASP A 689 -2.86 23.92 11.81
N PHE A 690 -1.57 24.15 12.02
CA PHE A 690 -0.58 23.11 12.32
C PHE A 690 -1.01 22.19 13.49
N PHE A 691 -1.56 22.76 14.56
CA PHE A 691 -1.94 22.02 15.76
C PHE A 691 -3.16 21.13 15.51
N TYR A 692 -4.13 21.57 14.71
CA TYR A 692 -5.20 20.70 14.22
C TYR A 692 -4.62 19.53 13.41
N GLN A 693 -3.76 19.80 12.42
CA GLN A 693 -3.19 18.75 11.57
C GLN A 693 -2.32 17.77 12.35
N TYR A 694 -1.60 18.24 13.37
CA TYR A 694 -0.81 17.40 14.27
C TYR A 694 -1.71 16.56 15.19
N GLY A 695 -2.80 17.15 15.68
CA GLY A 695 -3.88 16.46 16.38
C GLY A 695 -4.54 15.37 15.54
N PHE A 696 -4.82 15.64 14.27
CA PHE A 696 -5.45 14.68 13.35
C PHE A 696 -4.49 13.59 12.87
N SER A 697 -3.29 13.94 12.43
CA SER A 697 -2.39 13.05 11.68
C SER A 697 -1.37 12.30 12.55
N PHE A 698 -1.22 12.66 13.83
CA PHE A 698 -0.29 11.98 14.75
C PHE A 698 -0.89 11.68 16.13
N LEU A 699 -1.31 12.69 16.89
CA LEU A 699 -1.80 12.46 18.26
C LEU A 699 -3.13 11.70 18.28
N GLY A 700 -4.02 11.96 17.32
CA GLY A 700 -5.26 11.20 17.08
C GLY A 700 -5.00 9.70 16.91
N PRO A 701 -4.15 9.25 15.97
CA PRO A 701 -3.71 7.85 15.86
C PRO A 701 -3.24 7.22 17.17
N VAL A 702 -2.44 7.95 17.95
CA VAL A 702 -1.94 7.50 19.26
C VAL A 702 -3.08 7.35 20.26
N TYR A 703 -3.88 8.40 20.47
CA TYR A 703 -4.95 8.42 21.45
C TYR A 703 -6.10 7.46 21.10
N ALA A 704 -6.50 7.36 19.83
CA ALA A 704 -7.54 6.43 19.40
C ALA A 704 -7.10 4.97 19.60
N THR A 705 -5.82 4.65 19.34
CA THR A 705 -5.27 3.30 19.59
C THR A 705 -5.14 3.02 21.08
N PHE A 706 -4.74 4.00 21.90
CA PHE A 706 -4.78 3.88 23.36
C PHE A 706 -6.20 3.56 23.86
N ILE A 707 -7.21 4.33 23.42
CA ILE A 707 -8.61 4.11 23.78
C ILE A 707 -9.12 2.74 23.32
N TYR A 708 -8.69 2.25 22.16
CA TYR A 708 -9.04 0.90 21.72
C TYR A 708 -8.42 -0.19 22.64
N GLY A 709 -7.19 0.03 23.12
CA GLY A 709 -6.58 -0.81 24.15
C GLY A 709 -7.32 -0.74 25.49
N VAL A 710 -7.77 0.45 25.92
CA VAL A 710 -8.60 0.64 27.12
C VAL A 710 -9.92 -0.13 27.01
N VAL A 711 -10.59 -0.06 25.86
CA VAL A 711 -11.80 -0.83 25.54
C VAL A 711 -11.54 -2.34 25.65
N SER A 712 -10.44 -2.83 25.06
CA SER A 712 -10.04 -4.24 25.12
C SER A 712 -9.82 -4.70 26.57
N ALA A 713 -9.07 -3.94 27.35
CA ALA A 713 -8.78 -4.22 28.76
C ALA A 713 -10.06 -4.24 29.62
N ILE A 714 -11.00 -3.31 29.40
CA ILE A 714 -12.31 -3.28 30.07
C ILE A 714 -13.13 -4.53 29.79
N LYS A 715 -13.19 -4.96 28.52
CA LYS A 715 -13.91 -6.17 28.09
C LYS A 715 -13.30 -7.42 28.73
N GLN A 716 -11.96 -7.53 28.72
CA GLN A 716 -11.24 -8.68 29.28
C GLN A 716 -11.38 -8.77 30.81
N ALA A 717 -11.21 -7.66 31.53
CA ALA A 717 -11.26 -7.61 33.00
C ALA A 717 -12.67 -7.46 33.60
N LYS A 718 -13.72 -7.33 32.76
CA LYS A 718 -15.14 -7.22 33.17
C LYS A 718 -15.38 -6.11 34.21
N ILE A 719 -14.74 -4.97 34.02
CA ILE A 719 -14.69 -3.85 34.96
C ILE A 719 -16.10 -3.27 35.19
N LYS A 720 -16.45 -2.95 36.45
CA LYS A 720 -17.80 -2.49 36.82
C LYS A 720 -18.01 -0.97 36.80
N LYS A 721 -16.96 -0.17 36.97
CA LYS A 721 -17.00 1.29 36.79
C LYS A 721 -15.65 1.81 36.33
N VAL A 722 -15.66 2.78 35.41
CA VAL A 722 -14.45 3.39 34.83
C VAL A 722 -14.38 4.86 35.24
N PHE A 723 -13.23 5.28 35.74
CA PHE A 723 -12.94 6.65 36.13
C PHE A 723 -11.80 7.20 35.27
N PHE A 724 -12.07 8.28 34.54
CA PHE A 724 -11.05 9.02 33.81
C PHE A 724 -10.49 10.11 34.70
N LEU A 725 -9.18 10.10 34.95
CA LEU A 725 -8.56 10.99 35.93
C LEU A 725 -8.27 12.38 35.33
N ALA A 726 -8.44 13.43 36.14
CA ALA A 726 -7.97 14.77 35.79
C ALA A 726 -6.43 14.82 35.77
N ARG A 727 -5.79 15.45 34.77
CA ARG A 727 -6.36 16.44 33.83
C ARG A 727 -6.52 15.91 32.41
N GLU A 728 -5.77 14.87 32.04
CA GLU A 728 -5.61 14.36 30.69
C GLU A 728 -6.81 13.46 30.30
N GLY A 729 -7.46 12.87 31.31
CA GLY A 729 -8.63 12.00 31.15
C GLY A 729 -9.89 12.69 30.60
N GLU A 730 -9.95 14.03 30.53
CA GLU A 730 -11.10 14.74 29.92
C GLU A 730 -11.26 14.34 28.44
N LEU A 731 -10.18 14.42 27.67
CA LEU A 731 -10.17 14.01 26.25
C LEU A 731 -10.47 12.51 26.14
N PHE A 732 -9.83 11.68 26.96
CA PHE A 732 -10.00 10.23 26.89
C PHE A 732 -11.42 9.76 27.26
N HIS A 733 -12.09 10.46 28.17
CA HIS A 733 -13.50 10.24 28.49
C HIS A 733 -14.42 10.56 27.29
N GLU A 734 -14.13 11.62 26.53
CA GLU A 734 -14.83 11.94 25.28
C GLU A 734 -14.57 10.88 24.20
N LEU A 735 -13.30 10.55 23.94
CA LEU A 735 -12.91 9.54 22.95
C LEU A 735 -13.45 8.15 23.29
N PHE A 736 -13.48 7.76 24.57
CA PHE A 736 -14.07 6.49 25.01
C PHE A 736 -15.58 6.45 24.82
N LYS A 737 -16.31 7.56 25.11
CA LYS A 737 -17.75 7.66 24.81
C LYS A 737 -18.05 7.47 23.33
N MET A 738 -17.17 7.95 22.45
CA MET A 738 -17.29 7.73 20.99
C MET A 738 -16.98 6.28 20.61
N ALA A 739 -15.91 5.70 21.17
CA ALA A 739 -15.42 4.38 20.77
C ALA A 739 -16.22 3.20 21.36
N ALA A 740 -16.64 3.28 22.62
CA ALA A 740 -17.25 2.15 23.33
C ALA A 740 -18.48 1.55 22.62
N PRO A 741 -19.45 2.32 22.09
CA PRO A 741 -20.59 1.76 21.34
C PRO A 741 -20.21 1.00 20.07
N GLY A 742 -18.99 1.21 19.54
CA GLY A 742 -18.48 0.51 18.35
C GLY A 742 -17.90 -0.88 18.64
N PHE A 743 -17.55 -1.17 19.91
CA PHE A 743 -16.72 -2.32 20.30
C PHE A 743 -17.23 -3.11 21.52
N LEU A 744 -18.07 -2.49 22.36
CA LEU A 744 -18.70 -3.08 23.53
C LEU A 744 -20.22 -3.14 23.33
N THR A 745 -20.85 -4.21 23.81
CA THR A 745 -22.31 -4.23 23.93
C THR A 745 -22.79 -3.32 25.06
N ALA A 746 -24.09 -3.02 25.11
CA ALA A 746 -24.70 -2.27 26.21
C ALA A 746 -24.52 -2.95 27.60
N GLN A 747 -24.32 -4.27 27.63
CA GLN A 747 -24.07 -5.04 28.86
C GLN A 747 -22.59 -5.06 29.26
N GLU A 748 -21.69 -4.91 28.28
CA GLU A 748 -20.24 -4.82 28.49
C GLU A 748 -19.76 -3.40 28.77
N THR A 749 -20.56 -2.37 28.45
CA THR A 749 -20.22 -0.96 28.63
C THR A 749 -20.44 -0.55 30.10
N PRO A 750 -19.38 -0.29 30.89
CA PRO A 750 -19.55 0.10 32.29
C PRO A 750 -19.97 1.57 32.42
N PRO A 751 -20.63 1.95 33.53
CA PRO A 751 -20.72 3.35 33.96
C PRO A 751 -19.34 4.01 33.96
N LEU A 752 -19.30 5.23 33.44
CA LEU A 752 -18.09 5.99 33.18
C LEU A 752 -18.22 7.40 33.76
N GLU A 753 -17.14 7.89 34.36
CA GLU A 753 -17.13 9.14 35.12
C GLU A 753 -15.79 9.87 34.89
N TYR A 754 -15.83 11.17 34.63
CA TYR A 754 -14.63 12.01 34.70
C TYR A 754 -14.45 12.52 36.14
N VAL A 755 -13.26 12.31 36.73
CA VAL A 755 -13.04 12.54 38.16
C VAL A 755 -11.88 13.47 38.44
N TYR A 756 -12.13 14.38 39.37
CA TYR A 756 -11.21 15.44 39.77
C TYR A 756 -10.13 14.95 40.74
N LEU A 757 -9.58 13.76 40.51
CA LEU A 757 -8.45 13.19 41.24
C LEU A 757 -7.14 13.60 40.55
N THR A 758 -6.30 14.34 41.26
CA THR A 758 -4.93 14.70 40.83
C THR A 758 -3.89 14.15 41.80
N ARG A 759 -2.61 14.11 41.37
CA ARG A 759 -1.47 13.77 42.25
C ARG A 759 -1.45 14.64 43.52
N LYS A 760 -1.67 15.97 43.38
CA LYS A 760 -1.72 16.92 44.51
C LYS A 760 -2.91 16.71 45.44
N SER A 761 -4.12 16.50 44.91
CA SER A 761 -5.34 16.31 45.72
C SER A 761 -5.35 14.99 46.54
N THR A 762 -4.52 14.01 46.16
CA THR A 762 -4.47 12.67 46.78
C THR A 762 -3.23 12.44 47.66
N ALA A 763 -2.12 13.15 47.43
CA ALA A 763 -0.87 13.02 48.18
C ALA A 763 -1.05 13.12 49.70
N LEU A 764 -1.70 14.18 50.19
CA LEU A 764 -1.91 14.43 51.62
C LEU A 764 -2.75 13.33 52.31
N ALA A 765 -3.74 12.74 51.63
CA ALA A 765 -4.52 11.64 52.17
C ALA A 765 -3.70 10.36 52.40
N SER A 766 -2.65 10.14 51.58
CA SER A 766 -1.79 8.94 51.65
C SER A 766 -0.88 8.90 52.89
N VAL A 767 -0.71 10.03 53.59
CA VAL A 767 0.18 10.20 54.77
C VAL A 767 -0.60 10.41 56.08
N TYR A 768 -1.85 9.94 56.15
CA TYR A 768 -2.72 10.06 57.35
C TYR A 768 -2.22 9.36 58.63
N ARG A 769 -1.14 8.57 58.53
CA ARG A 769 -0.42 7.92 59.63
C ARG A 769 0.96 8.52 59.89
N GLY A 770 1.33 9.59 59.16
CA GLY A 770 2.67 10.14 59.11
C GLY A 770 3.28 10.04 57.71
N LEU A 771 4.32 10.83 57.48
CA LEU A 771 5.11 10.84 56.26
C LEU A 771 6.30 9.87 56.42
N THR A 772 6.29 8.78 55.67
CA THR A 772 7.41 7.82 55.62
C THR A 772 8.52 8.29 54.69
N PHE A 773 9.74 7.76 54.85
CA PHE A 773 10.88 8.07 53.98
C PHE A 773 10.57 7.83 52.49
N GLU A 774 10.03 6.65 52.15
CA GLU A 774 9.58 6.26 50.80
C GLU A 774 8.67 7.32 50.13
N LYS A 775 7.84 8.00 50.92
CA LYS A 775 6.94 9.05 50.45
C LYS A 775 7.62 10.42 50.42
N ALA A 776 8.41 10.72 51.45
CA ALA A 776 9.17 11.95 51.56
C ALA A 776 10.15 12.15 50.41
N VAL A 777 10.70 11.08 49.82
CA VAL A 777 11.60 11.18 48.65
C VAL A 777 10.88 11.44 47.32
N LEU A 778 9.56 11.22 47.22
CA LEU A 778 8.83 11.34 45.95
C LEU A 778 8.99 12.70 45.22
N PRO A 779 8.95 13.86 45.90
CA PRO A 779 9.20 15.16 45.26
C PRO A 779 10.62 15.30 44.69
N PHE A 780 11.60 14.62 45.29
CA PHE A 780 13.03 14.76 45.00
C PHE A 780 13.51 13.89 43.83
N PHE A 781 12.64 13.06 43.23
CA PHE A 781 12.93 12.47 41.92
C PHE A 781 12.93 13.49 40.77
N ASN A 782 12.31 14.67 40.97
CA ASN A 782 12.41 15.77 40.02
C ASN A 782 13.76 16.50 40.17
N PRO A 783 14.59 16.62 39.12
CA PRO A 783 15.89 17.29 39.19
C PRO A 783 15.81 18.80 39.45
N LYS A 784 14.61 19.42 39.36
CA LYS A 784 14.35 20.84 39.66
C LYS A 784 13.78 21.06 41.07
N GLN A 785 13.96 20.10 42.00
CA GLN A 785 13.50 20.21 43.38
C GLN A 785 14.05 21.45 44.12
N GLU A 786 13.21 22.04 44.98
CA GLU A 786 13.49 23.27 45.73
C GLU A 786 13.51 23.00 47.25
N GLY A 787 14.20 21.94 47.67
CA GLY A 787 14.37 21.59 49.08
C GLY A 787 13.06 21.22 49.79
N LEU A 788 12.88 21.71 51.02
CA LEU A 788 11.67 21.44 51.81
C LEU A 788 10.41 22.11 51.22
N TYR A 789 10.54 23.16 50.40
CA TYR A 789 9.40 23.77 49.72
C TYR A 789 8.65 22.75 48.86
N SER A 790 9.37 21.97 48.04
CA SER A 790 8.78 20.93 47.18
C SER A 790 8.05 19.86 47.99
N LEU A 791 8.63 19.41 49.11
CA LEU A 791 7.98 18.46 50.00
C LEU A 791 6.67 19.01 50.58
N PHE A 792 6.72 20.24 51.10
CA PHE A 792 5.55 20.84 51.74
C PHE A 792 4.46 21.19 50.72
N ASN A 793 4.80 21.61 49.49
CA ASN A 793 3.81 21.91 48.45
C ASN A 793 3.16 20.65 47.86
N VAL A 794 3.91 19.56 47.64
CA VAL A 794 3.36 18.26 47.19
C VAL A 794 2.34 17.72 48.17
N TYR A 795 2.65 17.74 49.46
CA TYR A 795 1.76 17.25 50.52
C TYR A 795 0.79 18.30 51.06
N GLY A 796 0.78 19.55 50.56
CA GLY A 796 -0.09 20.61 51.06
C GLY A 796 0.07 20.89 52.57
N LEU A 797 1.30 20.79 53.08
CA LEU A 797 1.63 20.98 54.49
C LEU A 797 1.78 22.47 54.84
N PRO A 798 1.44 22.89 56.07
CA PRO A 798 1.57 24.29 56.49
C PRO A 798 3.05 24.70 56.55
N VAL A 799 3.50 25.46 55.54
CA VAL A 799 4.92 25.81 55.34
C VAL A 799 5.56 26.42 56.60
N GLN A 800 4.88 27.34 57.28
CA GLN A 800 5.40 27.99 58.49
C GLN A 800 5.57 26.98 59.66
N GLU A 801 4.49 26.28 60.03
CA GLU A 801 4.49 25.29 61.13
C GLU A 801 5.52 24.17 60.89
N CYS A 802 5.60 23.62 59.67
CA CYS A 802 6.56 22.57 59.35
C CYS A 802 8.01 23.08 59.28
N PHE A 803 8.25 24.29 58.77
CA PHE A 803 9.61 24.84 58.66
C PHE A 803 10.19 25.28 60.02
N GLU A 804 9.37 25.73 60.96
CA GLU A 804 9.80 25.98 62.35
C GLU A 804 10.31 24.72 63.06
N ILE A 805 9.76 23.55 62.73
CA ILE A 805 10.24 22.26 63.23
C ILE A 805 11.53 21.88 62.48
N ALA A 806 11.59 22.05 61.16
CA ALA A 806 12.77 21.79 60.34
C ALA A 806 14.01 22.59 60.78
N ARG A 807 13.85 23.86 61.18
CA ARG A 807 14.94 24.69 61.72
C ARG A 807 15.67 24.04 62.90
N ARG A 808 14.98 23.24 63.72
CA ARG A 808 15.57 22.52 64.87
C ARG A 808 16.54 21.41 64.46
N HIS A 809 16.46 20.96 63.20
CA HIS A 809 17.33 19.95 62.58
C HIS A 809 18.38 20.58 61.66
N GLY A 810 18.58 21.90 61.68
CA GLY A 810 19.64 22.58 60.92
C GLY A 810 19.27 22.94 59.48
N PHE A 811 17.99 23.11 59.16
CA PHE A 811 17.54 23.78 57.93
C PHE A 811 17.48 25.30 58.15
N THR A 812 18.28 26.06 57.41
CA THR A 812 18.31 27.53 57.53
C THR A 812 17.32 28.22 56.58
N GLU A 813 17.16 27.66 55.38
CA GLU A 813 16.31 28.18 54.31
C GLU A 813 15.35 27.11 53.80
N LEU A 814 14.14 27.51 53.40
CA LEU A 814 13.11 26.58 52.93
C LEU A 814 13.49 25.89 51.61
N ARG A 815 14.23 26.62 50.75
CA ARG A 815 14.71 26.16 49.44
C ARG A 815 16.14 25.63 49.46
N GLN A 816 16.69 25.37 50.64
CA GLN A 816 18.02 24.79 50.78
C GLN A 816 18.09 23.42 50.09
N PRO A 817 19.08 23.15 49.21
CA PRO A 817 19.20 21.86 48.53
C PRO A 817 19.32 20.69 49.50
N ILE A 818 18.72 19.55 49.13
CA ILE A 818 18.69 18.31 49.92
C ILE A 818 19.07 17.14 49.01
N ASP A 819 20.10 16.39 49.38
CA ASP A 819 20.24 15.00 48.90
C ASP A 819 19.36 14.14 49.80
N ALA A 820 18.13 13.87 49.37
CA ALA A 820 17.14 13.20 50.20
C ALA A 820 17.58 11.79 50.65
N TRP A 821 18.52 11.15 49.95
CA TRP A 821 19.03 9.82 50.30
C TRP A 821 20.17 9.84 51.33
N GLN A 822 20.83 10.97 51.54
CA GLN A 822 22.02 11.09 52.41
C GLN A 822 21.91 12.16 53.50
N ASP A 823 20.98 13.11 53.39
CA ASP A 823 20.87 14.22 54.34
C ASP A 823 20.32 13.78 55.71
N LYS A 824 21.21 13.74 56.71
CA LYS A 824 20.88 13.38 58.09
C LYS A 824 19.82 14.30 58.70
N ARG A 825 19.77 15.57 58.31
CA ARG A 825 18.79 16.56 58.82
C ARG A 825 17.39 16.20 58.32
N PHE A 826 17.30 15.76 57.07
CA PHE A 826 16.06 15.30 56.46
C PHE A 826 15.55 14.03 57.16
N MET A 827 16.44 13.05 57.39
CA MET A 827 16.11 11.84 58.15
C MET A 827 15.64 12.14 59.58
N GLN A 828 16.31 13.07 60.28
CA GLN A 828 15.94 13.50 61.64
C GLN A 828 14.60 14.23 61.67
N LEU A 829 14.31 15.10 60.69
CA LEU A 829 13.01 15.74 60.55
C LEU A 829 11.87 14.73 60.36
N LEU A 830 12.09 13.68 59.55
CA LEU A 830 11.12 12.60 59.37
C LEU A 830 10.92 11.73 60.62
N GLN A 831 11.87 11.73 61.56
CA GLN A 831 11.75 11.05 62.85
C GLN A 831 11.17 11.96 63.96
N ASP A 832 11.02 13.27 63.72
CA ASP A 832 10.49 14.20 64.72
C ASP A 832 8.98 14.01 64.93
N GLU A 833 8.61 13.62 66.15
CA GLU A 833 7.21 13.41 66.53
C GLU A 833 6.33 14.64 66.28
N ARG A 834 6.85 15.86 66.47
CA ARG A 834 6.09 17.11 66.25
C ARG A 834 5.79 17.31 64.77
N PHE A 835 6.75 16.99 63.91
CA PHE A 835 6.56 17.04 62.47
C PHE A 835 5.55 15.99 62.02
N GLN A 836 5.67 14.75 62.51
CA GLN A 836 4.72 13.68 62.20
C GLN A 836 3.29 13.98 62.70
N LEU A 837 3.14 14.55 63.90
CA LEU A 837 1.85 15.03 64.42
C LEU A 837 1.27 16.16 63.55
N SER A 838 2.09 17.09 63.07
CA SER A 838 1.66 18.16 62.14
C SER A 838 1.18 17.59 60.79
N VAL A 839 1.89 16.61 60.22
CA VAL A 839 1.44 15.88 59.02
C VAL A 839 0.09 15.20 59.27
N ILE A 840 -0.02 14.43 60.36
CA ILE A 840 -1.24 13.68 60.69
C ILE A 840 -2.45 14.60 60.92
N LYS A 841 -2.25 15.75 61.59
CA LYS A 841 -3.24 16.81 61.85
C LYS A 841 -3.90 17.31 60.57
N HIS A 842 -3.14 17.51 59.50
CA HIS A 842 -3.65 18.00 58.20
C HIS A 842 -4.12 16.86 57.28
N ALA A 843 -3.46 15.69 57.35
CA ALA A 843 -3.77 14.53 56.51
C ALA A 843 -5.10 13.86 56.84
N ARG A 844 -5.48 13.76 58.12
CA ARG A 844 -6.73 13.08 58.53
C ARG A 844 -8.00 13.79 58.03
N PRO A 845 -8.17 15.13 58.14
CA PRO A 845 -9.30 15.84 57.55
C PRO A 845 -9.36 15.71 56.02
N ASN A 846 -8.23 15.88 55.33
CA ASN A 846 -8.14 15.73 53.88
C ASN A 846 -8.57 14.32 53.43
N ARG A 847 -8.04 13.26 54.06
CA ARG A 847 -8.46 11.87 53.81
C ARG A 847 -9.96 11.65 54.04
N ARG A 848 -10.57 12.31 55.02
CA ARG A 848 -12.03 12.21 55.29
C ARG A 848 -12.85 12.85 54.18
N LEU A 849 -12.41 13.99 53.63
CA LEU A 849 -13.05 14.67 52.51
C LEU A 849 -12.88 13.86 51.20
N LEU A 850 -11.67 13.39 50.91
CA LEU A 850 -11.40 12.53 49.76
C LEU A 850 -12.24 11.23 49.80
N ARG A 851 -12.37 10.58 50.97
CA ARG A 851 -13.25 9.39 51.09
C ARG A 851 -14.73 9.70 50.85
N LYS A 852 -15.21 10.89 51.24
CA LYS A 852 -16.57 11.32 50.93
C LYS A 852 -16.75 11.55 49.43
N TYR A 853 -15.80 12.24 48.78
CA TYR A 853 -15.80 12.45 47.33
C TYR A 853 -15.79 11.12 46.55
N LEU A 854 -14.84 10.22 46.88
CA LEU A 854 -14.77 8.88 46.28
C LEU A 854 -16.06 8.06 46.49
N ARG A 855 -16.73 8.19 47.64
CA ARG A 855 -18.03 7.54 47.88
C ARG A 855 -19.16 8.18 47.07
N GLN A 856 -19.17 9.50 46.94
CA GLN A 856 -20.15 10.24 46.13
C GLN A 856 -20.10 9.84 44.65
N ILE A 857 -18.90 9.63 44.09
CA ILE A 857 -18.71 9.12 42.73
C ILE A 857 -18.80 7.59 42.62
N GLY A 858 -19.09 6.89 43.71
CA GLY A 858 -19.33 5.43 43.72
C GLY A 858 -18.08 4.53 43.60
N PHE A 859 -16.89 5.02 43.95
CA PHE A 859 -15.65 4.23 43.93
C PHE A 859 -15.72 2.98 44.84
N PHE A 860 -16.36 3.09 46.00
CA PHE A 860 -16.50 1.99 46.98
C PHE A 860 -17.76 1.12 46.75
N ASN A 861 -18.41 1.20 45.58
CA ASN A 861 -19.71 0.55 45.32
C ASN A 861 -19.61 -0.76 44.50
N GLY A 862 -18.43 -1.12 43.99
CA GLY A 862 -18.24 -2.27 43.10
C GLY A 862 -17.01 -3.10 43.48
N GLU A 863 -16.93 -4.31 42.92
CA GLU A 863 -15.82 -5.24 43.17
C GLU A 863 -14.58 -4.89 42.34
N SER A 864 -14.77 -4.36 41.13
CA SER A 864 -13.69 -3.94 40.22
C SER A 864 -13.94 -2.57 39.59
N VAL A 865 -12.94 -1.71 39.62
CA VAL A 865 -12.98 -0.35 39.05
C VAL A 865 -11.72 -0.08 38.22
N ALA A 866 -11.81 0.77 37.19
CA ALA A 866 -10.63 1.26 36.47
C ALA A 866 -10.35 2.73 36.71
N PHE A 867 -9.05 3.06 36.71
CA PHE A 867 -8.51 4.40 36.55
C PHE A 867 -7.85 4.49 35.17
N VAL A 868 -8.31 5.43 34.32
CA VAL A 868 -7.78 5.67 32.97
C VAL A 868 -7.13 7.05 32.91
N ASP A 869 -5.88 7.08 32.47
CA ASP A 869 -4.99 8.25 32.51
C ASP A 869 -3.77 8.03 31.57
N ILE A 870 -2.93 9.04 31.34
CA ILE A 870 -1.58 8.84 30.77
C ILE A 870 -0.62 8.27 31.81
N GLY A 871 -0.78 8.69 33.07
CA GLY A 871 0.14 8.60 34.20
C GLY A 871 1.19 7.47 34.25
N TRP A 872 2.40 7.80 33.79
CA TRP A 872 3.58 6.91 33.71
C TRP A 872 3.89 6.13 34.99
N ASN A 873 3.76 6.75 36.16
CA ASN A 873 4.16 6.14 37.43
C ASN A 873 2.98 5.71 38.30
N ALA A 874 1.74 5.66 37.78
CA ALA A 874 0.53 5.24 38.53
C ALA A 874 0.34 5.91 39.91
N THR A 875 0.89 7.12 40.12
CA THR A 875 1.07 7.72 41.46
C THR A 875 -0.25 7.99 42.18
N ILE A 876 -1.30 8.36 41.44
CA ILE A 876 -2.64 8.57 42.00
C ILE A 876 -3.20 7.25 42.56
N GLN A 877 -3.07 6.15 41.82
CA GLN A 877 -3.50 4.82 42.28
C GLN A 877 -2.76 4.40 43.56
N LYS A 878 -1.43 4.62 43.63
CA LYS A 878 -0.62 4.38 44.83
C LYS A 878 -1.09 5.22 46.02
N PHE A 879 -1.39 6.51 45.85
CA PHE A 879 -1.89 7.35 46.94
C PHE A 879 -3.30 6.95 47.41
N ILE A 880 -4.17 6.52 46.48
CA ILE A 880 -5.50 5.97 46.80
C ILE A 880 -5.40 4.64 47.56
N GLN A 881 -4.52 3.73 47.13
CA GLN A 881 -4.21 2.50 47.84
C GLN A 881 -3.73 2.81 49.26
N ASP A 882 -2.71 3.63 49.42
CA ASP A 882 -2.11 3.91 50.72
C ASP A 882 -3.07 4.61 51.68
N ALA A 883 -3.98 5.44 51.15
CA ALA A 883 -5.06 6.03 51.93
C ALA A 883 -6.12 5.00 52.33
N PHE A 884 -6.51 4.06 51.46
CA PHE A 884 -7.78 3.32 51.61
C PHE A 884 -7.73 1.78 51.55
N SER A 885 -6.67 1.11 51.09
CA SER A 885 -6.62 -0.35 50.83
C SER A 885 -6.86 -1.26 52.05
N LYS A 886 -6.72 -0.71 53.26
CA LYS A 886 -7.06 -1.39 54.53
C LYS A 886 -8.54 -1.27 54.93
N SER A 887 -9.38 -0.66 54.09
CA SER A 887 -10.83 -0.55 54.29
C SER A 887 -11.50 -1.73 53.59
N ALA A 888 -12.46 -2.39 54.24
CA ALA A 888 -13.15 -3.54 53.66
C ALA A 888 -14.00 -3.21 52.42
N ASP A 889 -14.34 -1.92 52.21
CA ASP A 889 -15.05 -1.43 51.03
C ASP A 889 -14.13 -0.99 49.87
N TYR A 890 -12.82 -1.26 49.94
CA TYR A 890 -11.87 -0.94 48.87
C TYR A 890 -11.99 -1.92 47.70
N PRO A 891 -12.29 -1.46 46.47
CA PRO A 891 -12.43 -2.32 45.28
C PRO A 891 -11.09 -2.83 44.78
N HIS A 892 -11.10 -3.82 43.88
CA HIS A 892 -9.93 -4.10 43.04
C HIS A 892 -9.76 -2.98 42.00
N VAL A 893 -8.60 -2.31 41.99
CA VAL A 893 -8.35 -1.16 41.12
C VAL A 893 -7.46 -1.55 39.93
N TYR A 894 -7.97 -1.35 38.72
CA TYR A 894 -7.23 -1.50 37.47
C TYR A 894 -6.73 -0.13 37.00
N GLY A 895 -5.44 0.17 37.17
CA GLY A 895 -4.80 1.30 36.51
C GLY A 895 -4.52 0.95 35.05
N ILE A 896 -5.14 1.68 34.12
CA ILE A 896 -5.00 1.49 32.68
C ILE A 896 -4.40 2.77 32.11
N TYR A 897 -3.10 2.73 31.83
CA TYR A 897 -2.29 3.89 31.51
C TYR A 897 -1.81 3.87 30.06
N LEU A 898 -1.62 5.05 29.45
CA LEU A 898 -1.02 5.15 28.12
C LEU A 898 0.40 4.55 28.14
N GLY A 899 1.19 4.92 29.15
CA GLY A 899 2.48 4.33 29.44
C GLY A 899 2.64 3.96 30.92
N PHE A 900 3.48 2.96 31.23
CA PHE A 900 3.85 2.61 32.61
C PHE A 900 5.37 2.42 32.78
N CYS A 901 5.90 3.04 33.84
CA CYS A 901 7.29 3.00 34.29
C CYS A 901 7.35 2.28 35.66
N ASP A 902 8.26 1.33 35.80
CA ASP A 902 8.28 0.35 36.91
C ASP A 902 8.81 0.94 38.24
N GLY A 903 9.09 2.24 38.29
CA GLY A 903 9.83 2.92 39.37
C GLY A 903 9.18 2.85 40.76
N ILE A 904 7.87 2.62 40.85
CA ILE A 904 7.16 2.43 42.13
C ILE A 904 6.49 1.05 42.27
N ARG A 905 6.80 0.09 41.40
CA ARG A 905 6.19 -1.25 41.36
C ARG A 905 6.19 -1.96 42.72
N HIS A 906 7.34 -1.96 43.39
CA HIS A 906 7.55 -2.66 44.66
C HIS A 906 6.71 -2.13 45.83
N ALA A 907 5.95 -1.03 45.63
CA ALA A 907 5.13 -0.38 46.65
C ALA A 907 3.61 -0.69 46.52
N PHE A 908 3.20 -1.52 45.56
CA PHE A 908 1.79 -1.88 45.33
C PHE A 908 1.36 -3.20 46.02
N ASP A 909 0.12 -3.20 46.50
CA ASP A 909 -0.64 -4.36 46.96
C ASP A 909 -1.35 -4.97 45.73
N TYR A 910 -0.66 -5.91 45.08
CA TYR A 910 -1.12 -6.55 43.83
C TYR A 910 -2.31 -7.50 44.01
N GLU A 911 -2.69 -7.86 45.24
CA GLU A 911 -3.95 -8.58 45.50
C GLU A 911 -5.18 -7.68 45.27
N LYS A 912 -4.99 -6.34 45.28
CA LYS A 912 -6.06 -5.34 45.13
C LYS A 912 -5.83 -4.35 44.00
N ASN A 913 -4.68 -4.42 43.33
CA ASN A 913 -4.30 -3.47 42.29
C ASN A 913 -3.70 -4.19 41.09
N THR A 914 -4.25 -3.92 39.91
CA THR A 914 -3.65 -4.23 38.62
C THR A 914 -3.18 -2.93 37.99
N ILE A 915 -2.08 -2.99 37.23
CA ILE A 915 -1.53 -1.87 36.48
C ILE A 915 -1.20 -2.39 35.08
N LEU A 916 -1.63 -1.66 34.04
CA LEU A 916 -1.45 -2.00 32.63
C LEU A 916 -0.96 -0.76 31.87
N GLY A 917 0.24 -0.83 31.28
CA GLY A 917 0.68 0.11 30.26
C GLY A 917 0.22 -0.35 28.87
N ILE A 918 -0.62 0.43 28.20
CA ILE A 918 -1.28 0.02 26.95
C ILE A 918 -0.35 0.18 25.74
N LEU A 919 0.15 1.39 25.48
CA LEU A 919 1.08 1.65 24.37
C LEU A 919 2.53 1.44 24.79
N TYR A 920 2.85 1.68 26.06
CA TYR A 920 4.16 1.44 26.64
C TYR A 920 4.06 0.79 28.02
N ASP A 921 4.78 -0.31 28.23
CA ASP A 921 5.00 -0.86 29.57
C ASP A 921 6.47 -1.22 29.77
N GLN A 922 7.14 -0.55 30.70
CA GLN A 922 8.56 -0.80 30.99
C GLN A 922 8.83 -2.27 31.34
N ARG A 923 7.86 -2.98 31.92
CA ARG A 923 7.98 -4.38 32.34
C ARG A 923 8.06 -5.34 31.15
N ASN A 924 7.56 -4.94 29.99
CA ASN A 924 7.68 -5.71 28.75
C ASN A 924 9.10 -5.66 28.16
N ASN A 925 9.96 -4.75 28.64
CA ASN A 925 11.33 -4.52 28.16
C ASN A 925 11.43 -4.36 26.63
N ASN A 926 10.45 -3.70 26.00
CA ASN A 926 10.41 -3.50 24.55
C ASN A 926 11.15 -2.20 24.15
N PRO A 927 12.27 -2.27 23.40
CA PRO A 927 13.08 -1.12 23.01
C PRO A 927 12.34 -0.05 22.19
N VAL A 928 11.25 -0.43 21.51
CA VAL A 928 10.45 0.47 20.66
C VAL A 928 9.42 1.22 21.50
N GLU A 929 8.72 0.55 22.42
CA GLU A 929 7.71 1.19 23.28
C GLU A 929 8.29 2.29 24.17
N HIS A 930 9.56 2.18 24.56
CA HIS A 930 10.25 3.21 25.34
C HIS A 930 10.23 4.62 24.73
N ILE A 931 9.92 4.77 23.43
CA ILE A 931 9.81 6.08 22.78
C ILE A 931 8.86 7.03 23.53
N PHE A 932 7.76 6.52 24.09
CA PHE A 932 6.81 7.34 24.85
C PHE A 932 7.45 8.00 26.08
N SER A 933 8.39 7.31 26.75
CA SER A 933 9.20 7.86 27.85
C SER A 933 10.35 8.80 27.43
N ARG A 934 10.45 9.17 26.15
CA ARG A 934 11.52 10.06 25.65
C ARG A 934 11.07 11.50 25.42
N PHE A 935 9.77 11.75 25.48
CA PHE A 935 9.14 13.07 25.43
C PHE A 935 7.70 12.95 25.94
N GLU A 936 7.56 12.79 27.26
CA GLU A 936 6.28 12.50 27.93
C GLU A 936 5.31 13.69 27.80
N GLU A 937 5.84 14.91 27.87
CA GLU A 937 5.09 16.18 27.83
C GLU A 937 4.31 16.38 26.52
N LEU A 938 4.77 15.77 25.42
CA LEU A 938 4.07 15.81 24.13
C LEU A 938 2.70 15.14 24.19
N PHE A 939 2.61 14.03 24.93
CA PHE A 939 1.39 13.26 25.07
C PHE A 939 0.50 13.84 26.16
N GLU A 940 1.08 14.40 27.23
CA GLU A 940 0.37 15.10 28.31
C GLU A 940 -0.29 16.40 27.83
N GLU A 941 0.48 17.35 27.27
CA GLU A 941 -0.10 18.62 26.79
C GLU A 941 -1.14 18.42 25.68
N GLY A 942 -0.94 17.45 24.79
CA GLY A 942 -1.90 17.13 23.73
C GLY A 942 -3.26 16.61 24.23
N ALA A 943 -3.33 16.11 25.47
CA ALA A 943 -4.55 15.61 26.11
C ALA A 943 -5.09 16.51 27.23
N ARG A 944 -4.31 17.51 27.69
CA ARG A 944 -4.58 18.36 28.86
C ARG A 944 -5.97 19.01 28.82
N ALA A 945 -6.73 18.89 29.91
CA ALA A 945 -7.97 19.64 30.10
C ALA A 945 -7.73 21.17 30.18
N LEU A 946 -8.67 21.93 29.64
CA LEU A 946 -8.58 23.40 29.61
C LEU A 946 -8.91 24.05 30.97
N HIS A 947 -9.59 23.32 31.86
CA HIS A 947 -9.91 23.78 33.22
C HIS A 947 -8.68 23.75 34.15
N PRO A 948 -8.69 24.50 35.29
CA PRO A 948 -7.58 24.50 36.24
C PRO A 948 -7.49 23.19 37.03
N THR A 949 -6.34 22.95 37.63
CA THR A 949 -6.01 21.73 38.37
C THR A 949 -6.76 21.64 39.70
N THR A 950 -7.24 20.44 40.05
CA THR A 950 -7.81 20.19 41.39
C THR A 950 -6.71 20.17 42.45
N VAL A 951 -6.79 21.07 43.42
CA VAL A 951 -5.85 21.19 44.55
C VAL A 951 -6.39 20.55 45.84
N GLY A 952 -7.70 20.35 45.96
CA GLY A 952 -8.33 19.78 47.14
C GLY A 952 -9.84 19.60 47.01
N TYR A 953 -10.52 19.50 48.16
CA TYR A 953 -11.97 19.30 48.22
C TYR A 953 -12.58 20.12 49.35
N ILE A 954 -13.80 20.62 49.14
CA ILE A 954 -14.61 21.30 50.16
C ILE A 954 -15.97 20.62 50.25
N GLN A 955 -16.50 20.48 51.47
CA GLN A 955 -17.86 19.98 51.66
C GLN A 955 -18.81 21.16 51.81
N ASP A 956 -19.86 21.19 50.99
CA ASP A 956 -20.95 22.15 51.13
C ASP A 956 -21.67 21.95 52.49
N PRO A 957 -21.85 23.02 53.29
CA PRO A 957 -22.38 22.89 54.64
C PRO A 957 -23.86 22.49 54.69
N VAL A 958 -24.62 22.67 53.61
CA VAL A 958 -26.08 22.41 53.58
C VAL A 958 -26.36 21.05 52.95
N SER A 959 -26.08 20.90 51.65
CA SER A 959 -26.31 19.71 50.84
C SER A 959 -25.42 18.53 51.20
N LYS A 960 -24.31 18.78 51.93
CA LYS A 960 -23.27 17.80 52.27
C LYS A 960 -22.51 17.21 51.07
N VAL A 961 -22.76 17.70 49.86
CA VAL A 961 -22.01 17.36 48.64
C VAL A 961 -20.55 17.80 48.81
N VAL A 962 -19.61 17.00 48.30
CA VAL A 962 -18.19 17.35 48.27
C VAL A 962 -17.81 17.77 46.87
N ASN A 963 -17.33 19.01 46.75
CA ASN A 963 -16.93 19.63 45.49
C ASN A 963 -15.39 19.71 45.41
N PRO A 964 -14.80 19.57 44.21
CA PRO A 964 -13.39 19.85 44.00
C PRO A 964 -13.09 21.34 44.23
N VAL A 965 -11.88 21.64 44.71
CA VAL A 965 -11.32 22.98 44.77
C VAL A 965 -10.25 23.08 43.69
N PHE A 966 -10.38 24.08 42.82
CA PHE A 966 -9.49 24.33 41.70
C PHE A 966 -8.40 25.34 42.04
N LYS A 967 -7.29 25.30 41.28
CA LYS A 967 -6.25 26.33 41.30
C LYS A 967 -6.83 27.66 40.76
N GLU A 968 -6.39 28.78 41.31
CA GLU A 968 -6.80 30.12 40.86
C GLU A 968 -6.17 30.46 39.50
N ASP A 969 -6.93 31.08 38.60
CA ASP A 969 -6.41 31.49 37.27
C ASP A 969 -5.30 32.55 37.33
N ALA A 970 -5.08 33.16 38.50
CA ALA A 970 -4.00 34.11 38.76
C ALA A 970 -2.64 33.47 39.10
N SER A 971 -2.53 32.13 39.22
CA SER A 971 -1.23 31.50 39.46
C SER A 971 -0.33 31.57 38.22
N THR A 972 0.98 31.71 38.44
CA THR A 972 1.98 31.98 37.38
C THR A 972 1.96 30.95 36.26
N ASP A 973 1.84 29.68 36.61
CA ASP A 973 1.75 28.56 35.68
C ASP A 973 0.41 28.49 34.96
N ARG A 974 -0.68 28.82 35.65
CA ARG A 974 -2.03 28.81 35.08
C ARG A 974 -2.23 29.93 34.06
N ILE A 975 -1.65 31.11 34.28
CA ILE A 975 -1.60 32.19 33.29
C ILE A 975 -0.96 31.69 31.99
N GLU A 976 0.18 30.99 32.10
CA GLU A 976 0.90 30.46 30.93
C GLU A 976 0.08 29.38 30.22
N GLU A 977 -0.51 28.40 30.92
CA GLU A 977 -1.43 27.41 30.32
C GLU A 977 -2.55 28.05 29.49
N ILE A 978 -3.13 29.15 30.00
CA ILE A 978 -4.23 29.86 29.34
C ILE A 978 -3.79 30.42 27.98
N THR A 979 -2.54 30.89 27.85
CA THR A 979 -2.00 31.37 26.57
C THR A 979 -1.88 30.27 25.50
N PHE A 980 -1.82 29.00 25.90
CA PHE A 980 -1.73 27.85 24.99
C PHE A 980 -3.08 27.15 24.75
N ASN A 981 -4.13 27.48 25.50
CA ASN A 981 -5.42 26.79 25.43
C ASN A 981 -6.07 26.76 24.04
N GLU A 982 -5.84 27.75 23.17
CA GLU A 982 -6.34 27.71 21.78
C GLU A 982 -5.63 26.65 20.93
N LYS A 983 -4.31 26.51 21.09
CA LYS A 983 -3.51 25.48 20.39
C LYS A 983 -3.89 24.09 20.87
N ILE A 984 -4.02 23.90 22.19
CA ILE A 984 -4.46 22.62 22.78
C ILE A 984 -5.89 22.28 22.33
N ARG A 985 -6.80 23.26 22.26
CA ARG A 985 -8.15 23.06 21.69
C ARG A 985 -8.07 22.57 20.24
N SER A 986 -7.21 23.17 19.42
CA SER A 986 -6.99 22.77 18.02
C SER A 986 -6.48 21.33 17.91
N ILE A 987 -5.49 20.92 18.73
CA ILE A 987 -5.03 19.52 18.86
C ILE A 987 -6.19 18.59 19.21
N LYS A 988 -6.96 18.91 20.26
CA LYS A 988 -8.10 18.10 20.73
C LYS A 988 -9.15 17.94 19.62
N THR A 989 -9.49 19.00 18.89
CA THR A 989 -10.45 18.92 17.77
C THR A 989 -9.94 18.00 16.65
N GLY A 990 -8.65 18.09 16.27
CA GLY A 990 -8.04 17.18 15.30
C GLY A 990 -8.06 15.72 15.77
N ALA A 991 -7.71 15.46 17.02
CA ALA A 991 -7.71 14.10 17.59
C ALA A 991 -9.12 13.48 17.68
N ILE A 992 -10.14 14.27 18.03
CA ILE A 992 -11.55 13.87 18.04
C ILE A 992 -12.04 13.56 16.62
N ALA A 993 -11.75 14.44 15.65
CA ALA A 993 -12.11 14.25 14.25
C ALA A 993 -11.48 13.00 13.62
N PHE A 994 -10.21 12.72 13.96
CA PHE A 994 -9.55 11.47 13.59
C PHE A 994 -10.23 10.26 14.24
N THR A 995 -10.48 10.31 15.56
CA THR A 995 -11.02 9.16 16.32
C THR A 995 -12.39 8.73 15.80
N GLY A 996 -13.25 9.67 15.41
CA GLY A 996 -14.54 9.36 14.78
C GLY A 996 -14.41 8.51 13.50
N GLN A 997 -13.41 8.79 12.66
CA GLN A 997 -13.13 7.99 11.46
C GLN A 997 -12.42 6.67 11.78
N PHE A 998 -11.50 6.68 12.77
CA PHE A 998 -10.77 5.50 13.21
C PHE A 998 -11.70 4.39 13.71
N ILE A 999 -12.74 4.72 14.49
CA ILE A 999 -13.69 3.74 15.04
C ILE A 999 -14.35 2.95 13.91
N GLU A 1000 -14.91 3.63 12.90
CA GLU A 1000 -15.54 2.95 11.77
C GLU A 1000 -14.51 2.23 10.90
N ALA A 1001 -13.31 2.78 10.67
CA ALA A 1001 -12.24 2.10 9.93
C ALA A 1001 -11.79 0.80 10.61
N ALA A 1002 -11.65 0.78 11.94
CA ALA A 1002 -11.35 -0.41 12.74
C ALA A 1002 -12.48 -1.46 12.66
N ARG A 1003 -13.74 -1.02 12.81
CA ARG A 1003 -14.92 -1.91 12.70
C ARG A 1003 -15.06 -2.51 11.30
N LEU A 1004 -14.82 -1.73 10.25
CA LEU A 1004 -14.89 -2.20 8.86
C LEU A 1004 -13.73 -3.15 8.54
N SER A 1005 -12.48 -2.79 8.87
CA SER A 1005 -11.32 -3.67 8.64
C SER A 1005 -11.39 -4.98 9.45
N GLY A 1006 -11.92 -4.92 10.67
CA GLY A 1006 -11.92 -6.04 11.62
C GLY A 1006 -10.58 -6.24 12.32
N TYR A 1007 -9.68 -5.24 12.26
CA TYR A 1007 -8.37 -5.30 12.92
C TYR A 1007 -8.48 -5.05 14.42
N THR A 1008 -7.70 -5.81 15.18
CA THR A 1008 -7.61 -5.74 16.63
C THR A 1008 -6.65 -4.64 17.09
N PHE A 1009 -6.62 -4.37 18.39
CA PHE A 1009 -5.63 -3.47 19.00
C PHE A 1009 -4.19 -3.89 18.67
N ASP A 1010 -3.88 -5.19 18.74
CA ASP A 1010 -2.55 -5.74 18.50
C ASP A 1010 -2.12 -5.68 17.02
N ASP A 1011 -3.08 -5.64 16.09
CA ASP A 1011 -2.81 -5.40 14.66
C ASP A 1011 -2.41 -3.94 14.37
N ILE A 1012 -2.83 -3.00 15.23
CA ILE A 1012 -2.68 -1.56 15.03
C ILE A 1012 -1.47 -1.02 15.80
N LYS A 1013 -1.28 -1.44 17.06
CA LYS A 1013 -0.23 -0.97 17.96
C LYS A 1013 1.17 -0.91 17.30
N PRO A 1014 1.67 -1.95 16.58
CA PRO A 1014 3.03 -1.94 16.03
C PRO A 1014 3.32 -0.74 15.14
N PHE A 1015 2.39 -0.36 14.25
CA PHE A 1015 2.60 0.79 13.37
C PHE A 1015 2.53 2.13 14.12
N ILE A 1016 1.71 2.21 15.18
CA ILE A 1016 1.62 3.40 16.04
C ILE A 1016 2.91 3.61 16.84
N LEU A 1017 3.61 2.54 17.25
CA LEU A 1017 4.95 2.65 17.84
C LEU A 1017 5.93 3.30 16.86
N THR A 1018 5.93 2.88 15.59
CA THR A 1018 6.77 3.48 14.53
C THR A 1018 6.39 4.94 14.25
N MET A 1019 5.10 5.30 14.30
CA MET A 1019 4.68 6.70 14.18
C MET A 1019 5.19 7.56 15.34
N ALA A 1020 5.13 7.04 16.58
CA ALA A 1020 5.66 7.71 17.75
C ALA A 1020 7.19 7.87 17.68
N GLU A 1021 7.91 6.85 17.20
CA GLU A 1021 9.36 6.93 16.93
C GLU A 1021 9.70 8.00 15.89
N ARG A 1022 8.93 8.08 14.79
CA ARG A 1022 9.10 9.15 13.80
C ARG A 1022 8.91 10.53 14.42
N ALA A 1023 7.83 10.76 15.17
CA ALA A 1023 7.52 12.08 15.73
C ALA A 1023 8.50 12.49 16.85
N VAL A 1024 8.82 11.59 17.78
CA VAL A 1024 9.64 11.88 18.96
C VAL A 1024 11.13 11.84 18.65
N ALA A 1025 11.62 10.80 17.95
CA ALA A 1025 13.05 10.63 17.67
C ALA A 1025 13.50 11.33 16.37
N PHE A 1026 12.61 11.49 15.38
CA PHE A 1026 12.95 12.04 14.06
C PHE A 1026 12.05 13.21 13.61
N PRO A 1027 11.77 14.22 14.46
CA PRO A 1027 10.85 15.31 14.13
C PRO A 1027 11.22 16.05 12.84
N THR A 1028 10.22 16.54 12.12
CA THR A 1028 10.39 17.50 11.03
C THR A 1028 10.82 18.86 11.57
N ARG A 1029 11.27 19.77 10.69
CA ARG A 1029 11.63 21.14 11.10
C ARG A 1029 10.41 21.96 11.52
N GLU A 1030 9.26 21.70 10.90
CA GLU A 1030 7.99 22.35 11.21
C GLU A 1030 7.48 21.94 12.60
N GLU A 1031 7.40 20.63 12.87
CA GLU A 1031 7.08 20.09 14.20
C GLU A 1031 8.03 20.65 15.27
N LEU A 1032 9.33 20.69 14.99
CA LEU A 1032 10.31 21.29 15.90
C LEU A 1032 9.98 22.76 16.21
N SER A 1033 9.68 23.56 15.18
CA SER A 1033 9.39 25.00 15.32
C SER A 1033 8.07 25.31 16.03
N HIS A 1034 7.07 24.45 15.93
CA HIS A 1034 5.78 24.67 16.61
C HIS A 1034 5.75 24.05 18.02
N LEU A 1035 6.34 22.88 18.22
CA LEU A 1035 6.25 22.13 19.48
C LEU A 1035 7.28 22.59 20.53
N MET A 1036 8.49 23.01 20.14
CA MET A 1036 9.44 23.61 21.10
C MET A 1036 8.92 24.92 21.71
N ASN A 1037 7.99 25.59 21.04
CA ASN A 1037 7.34 26.81 21.51
C ASN A 1037 6.15 26.55 22.44
N LEU A 1038 5.77 25.30 22.71
CA LEU A 1038 4.82 24.96 23.77
C LEU A 1038 5.51 25.05 25.14
N LYS A 1039 4.76 25.48 26.15
CA LYS A 1039 5.18 25.42 27.56
C LYS A 1039 4.34 24.37 28.28
N HIS A 1040 4.97 23.68 29.23
CA HIS A 1040 4.34 22.64 30.06
C HIS A 1040 4.47 22.98 31.54
N SER A 1041 3.43 22.72 32.32
CA SER A 1041 3.36 22.97 33.76
C SER A 1041 3.33 21.66 34.56
N GLU A 1042 4.41 21.34 35.27
CA GLU A 1042 4.47 20.14 36.13
C GLU A 1042 3.63 20.31 37.40
N ASP A 1043 2.38 19.85 37.34
CA ASP A 1043 1.39 20.01 38.41
C ASP A 1043 1.66 19.25 39.74
N PHE A 1044 2.83 18.62 39.88
CA PHE A 1044 3.20 17.86 41.07
C PHE A 1044 3.86 18.76 42.14
N GLY A 1045 3.17 19.84 42.52
CA GLY A 1045 3.63 20.72 43.61
C GLY A 1045 4.76 21.68 43.22
N TYR A 1046 4.89 22.00 41.94
CA TYR A 1046 5.79 23.02 41.42
C TYR A 1046 4.98 24.14 40.74
N GLU A 1047 5.45 25.39 40.83
CA GLU A 1047 4.86 26.56 40.14
C GLU A 1047 5.70 26.96 38.91
N ASN A 1048 6.47 26.00 38.39
CA ASN A 1048 7.49 26.22 37.37
C ASN A 1048 6.95 25.85 35.99
N VAL A 1049 7.12 26.77 35.04
CA VAL A 1049 6.66 26.61 33.66
C VAL A 1049 7.85 26.20 32.81
N MET A 1050 7.84 24.95 32.35
CA MET A 1050 8.88 24.42 31.49
C MET A 1050 8.70 24.96 30.08
N SER A 1051 9.70 25.67 29.56
CA SER A 1051 9.84 25.84 28.12
C SER A 1051 10.32 24.53 27.51
N LEU A 1052 9.68 24.07 26.44
CA LEU A 1052 10.19 22.96 25.62
C LEU A 1052 11.29 23.42 24.64
N GLN A 1053 11.57 24.73 24.62
CA GLN A 1053 12.72 25.32 23.95
C GLN A 1053 13.98 24.95 24.75
N ALA A 1054 14.79 24.05 24.20
CA ALA A 1054 16.17 23.90 24.66
C ALA A 1054 16.88 25.26 24.51
N ASP A 1055 17.60 25.71 25.56
CA ASP A 1055 18.41 26.93 25.57
C ASP A 1055 19.04 27.11 24.19
N GLU A 1056 18.69 28.17 23.47
CA GLU A 1056 19.03 28.26 22.05
C GLU A 1056 20.51 27.96 21.86
N ILE A 1057 20.79 27.10 20.89
CA ILE A 1057 22.16 26.83 20.47
C ILE A 1057 22.53 27.97 19.51
N GLU A 1058 22.57 29.19 20.06
CA GLU A 1058 22.85 30.47 19.40
C GLU A 1058 24.14 30.42 18.58
N SER A 1059 25.05 29.50 18.93
CA SER A 1059 26.29 29.28 18.20
C SER A 1059 26.55 27.81 17.92
N LYS A 1060 26.77 27.51 16.64
CA LYS A 1060 27.39 26.25 16.16
C LYS A 1060 28.75 25.97 16.83
N ARG A 1061 29.36 26.96 17.50
CA ARG A 1061 30.58 26.78 18.30
C ARG A 1061 30.43 25.72 19.41
N ILE A 1062 29.22 25.42 19.90
CA ILE A 1062 29.02 24.38 20.91
C ILE A 1062 29.43 22.97 20.42
N LEU A 1063 29.44 22.74 19.10
CA LEU A 1063 29.89 21.48 18.51
C LEU A 1063 31.38 21.20 18.80
N PHE A 1064 32.18 22.25 19.05
CA PHE A 1064 33.57 22.14 19.47
C PHE A 1064 33.76 22.03 21.00
N ASN A 1065 32.66 21.96 21.78
CA ASN A 1065 32.70 21.70 23.22
C ASN A 1065 31.78 20.50 23.57
N PRO A 1066 32.28 19.25 23.40
CA PRO A 1066 31.49 18.04 23.63
C PRO A 1066 30.91 17.93 25.05
N SER A 1067 31.59 18.48 26.06
CA SER A 1067 31.11 18.54 27.46
C SER A 1067 29.84 19.38 27.60
N GLU A 1068 29.83 20.60 27.05
CA GLU A 1068 28.66 21.48 27.14
C GLU A 1068 27.51 20.99 26.26
N LEU A 1069 27.81 20.45 25.07
CA LEU A 1069 26.81 19.81 24.22
C LEU A 1069 26.14 18.62 24.93
N LYS A 1070 26.94 17.76 25.58
CA LYS A 1070 26.44 16.61 26.36
C LYS A 1070 25.62 17.05 27.58
N LYS A 1071 25.95 18.18 28.21
CA LYS A 1071 25.12 18.79 29.27
C LYS A 1071 23.79 19.28 28.70
N LYS A 1072 23.77 20.13 27.67
CA LYS A 1072 22.53 20.64 27.05
C LYS A 1072 21.60 19.50 26.62
N ILE A 1073 22.12 18.46 25.95
CA ILE A 1073 21.30 17.30 25.53
C ILE A 1073 20.80 16.48 26.74
N ARG A 1074 21.58 16.35 27.83
CA ARG A 1074 21.16 15.59 29.02
C ARG A 1074 20.00 16.28 29.76
N TRP A 1075 20.08 17.60 29.89
CA TRP A 1075 19.14 18.44 30.65
C TRP A 1075 17.95 18.96 29.84
N SER A 1076 18.00 18.83 28.51
CA SER A 1076 16.84 19.06 27.66
C SER A 1076 15.75 18.02 27.90
N ASN A 1077 14.51 18.50 28.00
CA ASN A 1077 13.31 17.68 28.03
C ASN A 1077 13.18 16.88 26.72
N TRP A 1078 13.07 17.56 25.58
CA TRP A 1078 13.05 16.91 24.27
C TRP A 1078 14.46 16.76 23.68
N ARG A 1079 15.18 15.75 24.17
CA ARG A 1079 16.57 15.45 23.76
C ARG A 1079 16.73 15.31 22.24
N TYR A 1080 15.82 14.59 21.60
CA TYR A 1080 15.83 14.38 20.15
C TYR A 1080 15.52 15.67 19.36
N GLY A 1081 14.61 16.52 19.84
CA GLY A 1081 14.42 17.86 19.29
C GLY A 1081 15.69 18.73 19.38
N THR A 1082 16.41 18.63 20.51
CA THR A 1082 17.68 19.34 20.72
C THR A 1082 18.80 18.85 19.81
N VAL A 1083 18.86 17.54 19.52
CA VAL A 1083 19.79 17.03 18.50
C VAL A 1083 19.37 17.47 17.10
N LYS A 1084 18.07 17.57 16.82
CA LYS A 1084 17.54 18.05 15.53
C LYS A 1084 17.87 19.53 15.28
N SER A 1085 17.79 20.38 16.30
CA SER A 1085 18.04 21.83 16.19
C SER A 1085 19.50 22.17 15.85
N LEU A 1086 20.46 21.27 16.14
CA LEU A 1086 21.86 21.40 15.69
C LEU A 1086 22.01 21.38 14.16
N GLY A 1087 21.00 20.86 13.44
CA GLY A 1087 21.02 20.76 11.97
C GLY A 1087 22.00 19.73 11.40
N LEU A 1088 22.51 18.81 12.22
CA LEU A 1088 23.44 17.76 11.80
C LEU A 1088 22.74 16.67 10.97
N PRO A 1089 23.16 16.41 9.71
CA PRO A 1089 22.67 15.26 8.94
C PRO A 1089 22.92 13.96 9.70
N GLY A 1090 21.91 13.11 9.82
CA GLY A 1090 22.00 11.83 10.56
C GLY A 1090 22.15 11.96 12.09
N GLY A 1091 22.20 13.17 12.66
CA GLY A 1091 22.47 13.37 14.10
C GLY A 1091 21.49 12.61 15.02
N ASN A 1092 20.19 12.68 14.73
CA ASN A 1092 19.16 11.94 15.47
C ASN A 1092 19.28 10.42 15.33
N PHE A 1093 19.75 9.91 14.19
CA PHE A 1093 19.95 8.47 13.97
C PHE A 1093 21.12 7.94 14.82
N ILE A 1094 22.25 8.65 14.78
CA ILE A 1094 23.42 8.37 15.63
C ILE A 1094 23.02 8.46 17.12
N PHE A 1095 22.27 9.49 17.50
CA PHE A 1095 21.79 9.64 18.88
C PHE A 1095 20.81 8.53 19.29
N ARG A 1096 19.92 8.07 18.39
CA ARG A 1096 19.02 6.94 18.63
C ARG A 1096 19.78 5.64 18.86
N ILE A 1097 20.83 5.37 18.08
CA ILE A 1097 21.74 4.24 18.29
C ILE A 1097 22.39 4.34 19.69
N PHE A 1098 22.97 5.48 20.05
CA PHE A 1098 23.58 5.66 21.37
C PHE A 1098 22.57 5.55 22.53
N ASP A 1099 21.34 6.01 22.37
CA ASP A 1099 20.27 5.93 23.39
C ASP A 1099 19.70 4.50 23.53
N ALA A 1100 19.74 3.70 22.47
CA ALA A 1100 19.44 2.27 22.51
C ALA A 1100 20.58 1.47 23.15
N LEU A 1101 21.83 1.70 22.73
CA LEU A 1101 23.02 1.01 23.25
C LEU A 1101 23.31 1.32 24.73
N ARG A 1102 22.81 2.44 25.27
CA ARG A 1102 23.00 2.81 26.69
C ARG A 1102 22.16 2.04 27.70
N ARG A 1103 21.31 1.12 27.23
CA ARG A 1103 20.42 0.28 28.04
C ARG A 1103 20.71 -1.23 27.91
N PHE A 1104 21.59 -1.60 27.00
CA PHE A 1104 22.36 -2.84 27.08
C PHE A 1104 23.63 -2.58 27.91
#